data_AF-A0A2T1DKG9-F1
#
_entry.id   AF-A0A2T1DKG9-F1
#
_cell.length_a   1.000
_cell.length_b   1.000
_cell.length_c   1.000
_cell.angle_alpha   90.00
_cell.angle_beta   90.00
_cell.angle_gamma   90.00
#
_symmetry.space_group_name_H-M   'P 1'
#
loop_
_entity.id
_entity.type
_entity.pdbx_description
1 polymer ?
#
loop_
_entity_poly.entity_id
_entity_poly.type
_entity_poly.pdbx_seq_one_letter_code
_entity_poly.pdbx_strand_id
1 'polypeptide(L)'
;MYKKLTLKLLGSPQISLDEQLLTRFISRKAQALLIYIAVTGKLHSREMLAELFWQNMPSSQALKNLRTVLPNLRQLVGSHLIITRQTIAFNRECLYRLDVEAIQAISNHLNTDNLQPLSEAVTQYQGDFLEGFHVPDAPEFENWALMERERLRELAIETLHTLAERYLEQRNYAAGLTMTHKLLTLDPWRETAHYQQMFFLACMGQRRAALAQYETCHQILADEFNAEPMSGTIELYERIRVGDVGRLEATHENSPLIASHSPPFDPGLPHPPNFHGDWGEAIDISIFYGREEELATLQQWVIQDHHRLILLLGMGGIGKTALSVKLAQTVQAEFEYVIWRSLRNAPTLESLVADLVPFLSDQQDSKAQIGRFIHWLRLHRCLVILDNVETIFQEGSRVGQYRLGYEGYGELFKVVGEVHHQSCVLLTSREKPTEVAALEGYSAVQTLLVTGSSTIAQALLETRGLLGSQAQKQQLAEQYGCNPFALKIAASSIQDLLDGDIVAFLKQDVVLFNGIRRLLEQQLRRLSPLEQSIMYWLAINREWTTIAELAADIVPIVPQTRLLEALESLSWRNLIERRQGSYTQQPVVMEYVTDRLVERVGNELVNQDIDLFSNYALLKTNVKEYIRETQQRLILAEVANRVQTVDKTSARIEARLQKILKLLQSRSASPAYAAGNLINLCCYLQIDLTGYDFSRLTMRYADLQGHWLQPVNFQDSQFETSLFTQIAKVSFSLAFSPDGKLLAHGDGSGNIFVRRISDGQLLLSWQGHCNTIWALTWSPNGEKFATGSSDGTVRIWNPHTGGCLQAIQGASIVWTVAWSADGKILASVGTEDTLQLWDVDTGQCVKALDTQKHLGKAVV
;
A
#
# COMPACT_ATOMS: atom_id res chain seq x y z
N MET A 1 -48.53 9.16 -29.69
CA MET A 1 -47.71 7.93 -29.75
C MET A 1 -46.48 8.15 -28.89
N TYR A 2 -46.37 7.43 -27.78
CA TYR A 2 -45.12 7.41 -27.01
C TYR A 2 -44.09 6.64 -27.84
N LYS A 3 -42.98 7.30 -28.17
CA LYS A 3 -41.89 6.68 -28.93
C LYS A 3 -41.22 5.60 -28.07
N LYS A 4 -40.83 4.47 -28.65
CA LYS A 4 -40.18 3.36 -27.94
C LYS A 4 -38.67 3.55 -27.90
N LEU A 5 -38.08 3.73 -26.72
CA LEU A 5 -36.63 3.82 -26.53
C LEU A 5 -36.02 2.42 -26.35
N THR A 6 -35.14 1.98 -27.24
CA THR A 6 -34.44 0.69 -27.12
C THR A 6 -32.95 0.90 -26.89
N LEU A 7 -32.44 0.35 -25.79
CA LEU A 7 -31.02 0.32 -25.44
C LEU A 7 -30.52 -1.12 -25.55
N LYS A 8 -29.59 -1.35 -26.47
CA LYS A 8 -28.80 -2.59 -26.53
C LYS A 8 -27.42 -2.30 -25.97
N LEU A 9 -27.08 -2.90 -24.83
CA LEU A 9 -25.87 -2.65 -24.07
C LEU A 9 -25.00 -3.91 -23.87
N LEU A 10 -25.50 -5.09 -24.23
CA LEU A 10 -24.74 -6.34 -24.28
C LEU A 10 -23.98 -6.41 -25.62
N GLY A 11 -22.70 -6.08 -25.59
CA GLY A 11 -21.86 -5.75 -26.75
C GLY A 11 -21.71 -4.24 -26.95
N SER A 12 -21.37 -3.82 -28.18
CA SER A 12 -21.22 -2.39 -28.48
C SER A 12 -22.56 -1.64 -28.35
N PRO A 13 -22.62 -0.54 -27.56
CA PRO A 13 -23.89 0.06 -27.17
C PRO A 13 -24.61 0.73 -28.34
N GLN A 14 -25.87 0.33 -28.55
CA GLN A 14 -26.77 0.91 -29.55
C GLN A 14 -28.03 1.46 -28.88
N ILE A 15 -28.31 2.74 -29.10
CA ILE A 15 -29.49 3.42 -28.56
C ILE A 15 -30.35 3.86 -29.74
N SER A 16 -31.63 3.47 -29.73
CA SER A 16 -32.57 3.77 -30.82
C SER A 16 -33.91 4.24 -30.28
N LEU A 17 -34.61 5.06 -31.05
CA LEU A 17 -35.95 5.56 -30.73
C LEU A 17 -36.87 5.25 -31.92
N ASP A 18 -37.91 4.44 -31.70
CA ASP A 18 -38.75 3.87 -32.77
C ASP A 18 -37.91 3.24 -33.89
N GLU A 19 -36.93 2.40 -33.51
CA GLU A 19 -36.01 1.68 -34.41
C GLU A 19 -35.03 2.57 -35.20
N GLN A 20 -35.06 3.90 -35.02
CA GLN A 20 -34.06 4.81 -35.58
C GLN A 20 -32.89 4.99 -34.60
N LEU A 21 -31.67 4.65 -35.05
CA LEU A 21 -30.44 4.78 -34.25
C LEU A 21 -30.16 6.26 -33.90
N LEU A 22 -29.94 6.55 -32.61
CA LEU A 22 -29.56 7.87 -32.15
C LEU A 22 -28.04 8.05 -32.30
N THR A 23 -27.61 8.67 -33.40
CA THR A 23 -26.18 8.99 -33.65
C THR A 23 -25.76 10.38 -33.17
N ARG A 24 -26.72 11.24 -32.82
CA ARG A 24 -26.50 12.67 -32.52
C ARG A 24 -26.30 12.96 -31.03
N PHE A 25 -25.49 12.16 -30.32
CA PHE A 25 -25.08 12.51 -28.97
C PHE A 25 -24.06 13.66 -29.01
N ILE A 26 -24.22 14.64 -28.12
CA ILE A 26 -23.30 15.78 -28.01
C ILE A 26 -21.91 15.35 -27.51
N SER A 27 -21.87 14.30 -26.70
CA SER A 27 -20.64 13.70 -26.22
C SER A 27 -20.87 12.24 -25.82
N ARG A 28 -19.79 11.44 -25.77
CA ARG A 28 -19.83 10.10 -25.18
C ARG A 28 -20.32 10.13 -23.72
N LYS A 29 -20.01 11.18 -22.95
CA LYS A 29 -20.53 11.39 -21.58
C LYS A 29 -22.06 11.51 -21.55
N ALA A 30 -22.67 12.16 -22.53
CA ALA A 30 -24.13 12.24 -22.61
C ALA A 30 -24.77 10.85 -22.84
N GLN A 31 -24.16 10.06 -23.73
CA GLN A 31 -24.57 8.68 -23.97
C GLN A 31 -24.39 7.81 -22.71
N ALA A 32 -23.24 7.91 -22.05
CA ALA A 32 -22.93 7.20 -20.81
C ALA A 32 -23.86 7.59 -19.65
N LEU A 33 -24.21 8.87 -19.51
CA LEU A 33 -25.17 9.36 -18.53
C LEU A 33 -26.56 8.74 -18.73
N LEU A 34 -27.03 8.67 -19.98
CA LEU A 34 -28.31 8.01 -20.30
C LEU A 34 -28.27 6.51 -19.97
N ILE A 35 -27.18 5.84 -20.33
CA ILE A 35 -26.96 4.41 -20.03
C ILE A 35 -26.99 4.18 -18.51
N TYR A 36 -26.21 4.95 -17.75
CA TYR A 36 -26.14 4.83 -16.29
C TYR A 36 -27.51 4.98 -15.64
N ILE A 37 -28.27 6.02 -16.02
CA ILE A 37 -29.59 6.30 -15.45
C ILE A 37 -30.60 5.22 -15.84
N ALA A 38 -30.56 4.72 -17.08
CA ALA A 38 -31.46 3.67 -17.54
C ALA A 38 -31.19 2.33 -16.83
N VAL A 39 -29.92 1.92 -16.72
CA VAL A 39 -29.52 0.64 -16.11
C VAL A 39 -29.77 0.63 -14.60
N THR A 40 -29.40 1.71 -13.90
CA THR A 40 -29.61 1.78 -12.44
C THR A 40 -31.09 1.91 -12.07
N GLY A 41 -31.90 2.56 -12.91
CA GLY A 41 -33.35 2.75 -12.69
C GLY A 41 -33.70 3.54 -11.42
N LYS A 42 -32.72 4.11 -10.72
CA LYS A 42 -32.87 4.82 -9.44
C LYS A 42 -33.01 6.33 -9.66
N LEU A 43 -33.51 7.00 -8.62
CA LEU A 43 -33.52 8.46 -8.53
C LEU A 43 -32.12 8.94 -8.12
N HIS A 44 -31.50 9.80 -8.93
CA HIS A 44 -30.15 10.31 -8.68
C HIS A 44 -30.17 11.82 -8.43
N SER A 45 -29.31 12.30 -7.52
CA SER A 45 -29.09 13.74 -7.37
C SER A 45 -28.21 14.27 -8.50
N ARG A 46 -28.41 15.55 -8.86
CA ARG A 46 -27.57 16.20 -9.88
C ARG A 46 -26.11 16.36 -9.43
N GLU A 47 -25.87 16.49 -8.14
CA GLU A 47 -24.53 16.59 -7.55
C GLU A 47 -23.78 15.27 -7.73
N MET A 48 -24.40 14.15 -7.37
CA MET A 48 -23.82 12.81 -7.52
C MET A 48 -23.51 12.48 -8.99
N LEU A 49 -24.43 12.79 -9.91
CA LEU A 49 -24.17 12.59 -11.34
C LEU A 49 -23.10 13.54 -11.91
N ALA A 50 -22.95 14.73 -11.33
CA ALA A 50 -21.88 15.65 -11.71
C ALA A 50 -20.51 15.14 -11.25
N GLU A 51 -20.44 14.61 -10.03
CA GLU A 51 -19.22 13.98 -9.47
C GLU A 51 -18.85 12.72 -10.26
N LEU A 52 -19.80 11.83 -10.53
CA LEU A 52 -19.57 10.58 -11.26
C LEU A 52 -18.91 10.79 -12.64
N PHE A 53 -19.33 11.84 -13.37
CA PHE A 53 -18.92 12.07 -14.76
C PHE A 53 -17.88 13.20 -14.97
N TRP A 54 -17.61 14.05 -13.98
CA TRP A 54 -16.68 15.20 -14.12
C TRP A 54 -15.80 15.43 -12.88
N GLN A 55 -15.11 14.38 -12.44
CA GLN A 55 -14.26 14.39 -11.22
C GLN A 55 -13.08 15.35 -11.26
N ASN A 56 -12.48 15.55 -12.44
CA ASN A 56 -11.30 16.40 -12.61
C ASN A 56 -11.64 17.90 -12.58
N MET A 57 -12.85 18.28 -12.14
CA MET A 57 -13.33 19.66 -12.13
C MET A 57 -14.01 19.98 -10.80
N PRO A 58 -13.96 21.24 -10.33
CA PRO A 58 -14.70 21.68 -9.15
C PRO A 58 -16.21 21.39 -9.30
N SER A 59 -16.89 21.02 -8.22
CA SER A 59 -18.31 20.61 -8.23
C SER A 59 -19.23 21.65 -8.88
N SER A 60 -18.91 22.94 -8.77
CA SER A 60 -19.65 24.04 -9.43
C SER A 60 -19.55 23.99 -10.96
N GLN A 61 -18.38 23.64 -11.50
CA GLN A 61 -18.14 23.50 -12.93
C GLN A 61 -18.69 22.17 -13.46
N ALA A 62 -18.57 21.07 -12.70
CA ALA A 62 -19.20 19.80 -13.01
C ALA A 62 -20.74 19.93 -13.14
N LEU A 63 -21.38 20.62 -12.18
CA LEU A 63 -22.81 20.92 -12.23
C LEU A 63 -23.18 21.82 -13.42
N LYS A 64 -22.31 22.74 -13.82
CA LYS A 64 -22.51 23.58 -15.02
C LYS A 64 -22.48 22.73 -16.29
N ASN A 65 -21.54 21.79 -16.40
CA ASN A 65 -21.46 20.85 -17.52
C ASN A 65 -22.67 19.89 -17.55
N LEU A 66 -23.12 19.40 -16.41
CA LEU A 66 -24.34 18.60 -16.36
C LEU A 66 -25.56 19.42 -16.85
N ARG A 67 -25.68 20.69 -16.44
CA ARG A 67 -26.75 21.58 -16.90
C ARG A 67 -26.73 21.85 -18.41
N THR A 68 -25.59 21.80 -19.08
CA THR A 68 -25.51 21.95 -20.55
C THR A 68 -25.88 20.66 -21.29
N VAL A 69 -25.62 19.49 -20.71
CA VAL A 69 -25.92 18.18 -21.32
C VAL A 69 -27.42 17.83 -21.23
N LEU A 70 -28.08 18.14 -20.11
CA LEU A 70 -29.45 17.71 -19.82
C LEU A 70 -30.52 18.15 -20.83
N PRO A 71 -30.56 19.41 -21.31
CA PRO A 71 -31.58 19.83 -22.28
C PRO A 71 -31.52 19.04 -23.58
N ASN A 72 -30.30 18.70 -24.01
CA ASN A 72 -30.07 17.98 -25.25
C ASN A 72 -30.42 16.49 -25.13
N LEU A 73 -30.10 15.87 -23.99
CA LEU A 73 -30.60 14.52 -23.69
C LEU A 73 -32.12 14.50 -23.66
N ARG A 74 -32.76 15.47 -23.01
CA ARG A 74 -34.22 15.58 -22.99
C ARG A 74 -34.82 15.80 -24.38
N GLN A 75 -34.14 16.52 -25.26
CA GLN A 75 -34.57 16.67 -26.66
C GLN A 75 -34.46 15.36 -27.45
N LEU A 76 -33.42 14.56 -27.19
CA LEU A 76 -33.17 13.28 -27.87
C LEU A 76 -34.14 12.19 -27.42
N VAL A 77 -34.32 12.00 -26.11
CA VAL A 77 -35.13 10.89 -25.57
C VAL A 77 -36.48 11.31 -25.01
N GLY A 78 -36.82 12.61 -25.02
CA GLY A 78 -38.16 13.09 -24.66
C GLY A 78 -38.55 12.79 -23.22
N SER A 79 -39.72 12.17 -23.03
CA SER A 79 -40.33 11.86 -21.73
C SER A 79 -39.70 10.69 -20.97
N HIS A 80 -38.69 10.03 -21.55
CA HIS A 80 -37.95 8.92 -20.91
C HIS A 80 -37.03 9.36 -19.77
N LEU A 81 -36.81 10.67 -19.60
CA LEU A 81 -36.06 11.24 -18.47
C LEU A 81 -36.94 12.20 -17.67
N ILE A 82 -37.04 11.95 -16.36
CA ILE A 82 -37.67 12.86 -15.40
C ILE A 82 -36.56 13.73 -14.82
N ILE A 83 -36.59 15.02 -15.14
CA ILE A 83 -35.57 15.98 -14.72
C ILE A 83 -36.23 17.05 -13.85
N THR A 84 -35.92 17.04 -12.55
CA THR A 84 -36.33 18.09 -11.59
C THR A 84 -35.19 19.07 -11.34
N ARG A 85 -35.39 20.08 -10.48
CA ARG A 85 -34.32 21.02 -10.09
C ARG A 85 -33.15 20.32 -9.36
N GLN A 86 -33.41 19.22 -8.66
CA GLN A 86 -32.43 18.55 -7.79
C GLN A 86 -32.07 17.13 -8.24
N THR A 87 -32.98 16.45 -8.96
CA THR A 87 -32.85 15.03 -9.27
C THR A 87 -33.09 14.71 -10.74
N ILE A 88 -32.57 13.56 -11.16
CA ILE A 88 -32.76 12.97 -12.48
C ILE A 88 -33.10 11.48 -12.30
N ALA A 89 -34.11 11.00 -13.02
CA ALA A 89 -34.50 9.59 -13.03
C ALA A 89 -34.91 9.12 -14.43
N PHE A 90 -34.79 7.82 -14.67
CA PHE A 90 -35.35 7.17 -15.85
C PHE A 90 -36.86 6.97 -15.69
N ASN A 91 -37.64 7.34 -16.70
CA ASN A 91 -39.09 7.17 -16.67
C ASN A 91 -39.49 5.77 -17.15
N ARG A 92 -39.72 4.86 -16.20
CA ARG A 92 -40.18 3.49 -16.50
C ARG A 92 -41.64 3.39 -16.95
N GLU A 93 -42.42 4.48 -16.89
CA GLU A 93 -43.80 4.50 -17.40
C GLU A 93 -43.86 4.71 -18.93
N CYS A 94 -42.75 5.15 -19.54
CA CYS A 94 -42.64 5.25 -21.01
C CYS A 94 -42.38 3.88 -21.64
N LEU A 95 -42.62 3.74 -22.94
CA LEU A 95 -42.28 2.52 -23.68
C LEU A 95 -40.76 2.44 -23.87
N TYR A 96 -40.09 1.48 -23.21
CA TYR A 96 -38.67 1.22 -23.39
C TYR A 96 -38.36 -0.27 -23.53
N ARG A 97 -37.14 -0.58 -23.97
CA ARG A 97 -36.55 -1.92 -23.94
C ARG A 97 -35.08 -1.79 -23.57
N LEU A 98 -34.66 -2.50 -22.53
CA LEU A 98 -33.28 -2.57 -22.06
C LEU A 98 -32.86 -4.05 -22.05
N ASP A 99 -31.87 -4.42 -22.87
CA ASP A 99 -31.46 -5.82 -23.03
C ASP A 99 -30.83 -6.43 -21.77
N VAL A 100 -30.19 -5.63 -20.93
CA VAL A 100 -29.65 -6.10 -19.64
C VAL A 100 -30.73 -6.48 -18.62
N GLU A 101 -31.97 -6.00 -18.73
CA GLU A 101 -33.02 -6.30 -17.74
C GLU A 101 -33.40 -7.78 -17.71
N ALA A 102 -33.39 -8.45 -18.86
CA ALA A 102 -33.69 -9.87 -18.92
C ALA A 102 -32.69 -10.68 -18.07
N ILE A 103 -31.43 -10.26 -18.07
CA ILE A 103 -30.36 -10.89 -17.30
C ILE A 103 -30.45 -10.47 -15.84
N GLN A 104 -30.63 -9.18 -15.54
CA GLN A 104 -30.80 -8.72 -14.16
C GLN A 104 -32.01 -9.37 -13.45
N ALA A 105 -33.05 -9.78 -14.20
CA ALA A 105 -34.21 -10.47 -13.67
C ALA A 105 -33.96 -11.95 -13.32
N ILE A 106 -32.86 -12.55 -13.80
CA ILE A 106 -32.49 -13.96 -13.53
C ILE A 106 -32.36 -14.22 -12.03
N SER A 107 -31.83 -13.28 -11.24
CA SER A 107 -31.69 -13.44 -9.78
C SER A 107 -33.01 -13.77 -9.09
N ASN A 108 -34.14 -13.38 -9.68
CA ASN A 108 -35.48 -13.65 -9.15
C ASN A 108 -36.03 -15.02 -9.58
N HIS A 109 -35.39 -15.70 -10.53
CA HIS A 109 -35.89 -16.91 -11.20
C HIS A 109 -34.95 -18.12 -11.08
N LEU A 110 -33.81 -18.02 -10.38
CA LEU A 110 -32.87 -19.13 -10.19
C LEU A 110 -33.51 -20.37 -9.55
N ASN A 111 -34.61 -20.21 -8.79
CA ASN A 111 -35.31 -21.29 -8.09
C ASN A 111 -36.58 -21.80 -8.81
N THR A 112 -36.82 -21.43 -10.07
CA THR A 112 -38.03 -21.86 -10.79
C THR A 112 -37.80 -23.09 -11.67
N ASP A 113 -38.71 -24.06 -11.63
CA ASP A 113 -38.69 -25.25 -12.51
C ASP A 113 -38.92 -24.92 -13.99
N ASN A 114 -39.42 -23.72 -14.30
CA ASN A 114 -39.61 -23.27 -15.66
C ASN A 114 -38.28 -22.75 -16.24
N LEU A 115 -37.62 -23.55 -17.09
CA LEU A 115 -36.34 -23.23 -17.70
C LEU A 115 -36.43 -22.20 -18.84
N GLN A 116 -37.63 -21.96 -19.38
CA GLN A 116 -37.81 -21.14 -20.57
C GLN A 116 -37.36 -19.67 -20.37
N PRO A 117 -37.76 -18.95 -19.29
CA PRO A 117 -37.33 -17.57 -19.05
C PRO A 117 -35.82 -17.43 -18.86
N LEU A 118 -35.18 -18.39 -18.18
CA LEU A 118 -33.74 -18.42 -17.97
C LEU A 118 -32.99 -18.61 -19.30
N SER A 119 -33.46 -19.56 -20.13
CA SER A 119 -32.89 -19.80 -21.45
C SER A 119 -33.03 -18.57 -22.37
N GLU A 120 -34.19 -17.91 -22.36
CA GLU A 120 -34.45 -16.70 -23.15
C GLU A 120 -33.58 -15.52 -22.69
N ALA A 121 -33.38 -15.35 -21.38
CA ALA A 121 -32.53 -14.30 -20.82
C ALA A 121 -31.05 -14.47 -21.24
N VAL A 122 -30.52 -15.68 -21.09
CA VAL A 122 -29.13 -16.00 -21.45
C VAL A 122 -28.91 -15.92 -22.97
N THR A 123 -29.92 -16.21 -23.80
CA THR A 123 -29.79 -16.02 -25.26
C THR A 123 -29.64 -14.57 -25.69
N GLN A 124 -30.01 -13.61 -24.84
CA GLN A 124 -29.82 -12.18 -25.09
C GLN A 124 -28.41 -11.70 -24.75
N TYR A 125 -27.62 -12.48 -24.00
CA TYR A 125 -26.20 -12.19 -23.76
C TYR A 125 -25.37 -12.52 -25.00
N GLN A 126 -25.10 -11.51 -25.82
CA GLN A 126 -24.36 -11.65 -27.09
C GLN A 126 -22.93 -11.08 -27.04
N GLY A 127 -22.59 -10.34 -25.98
CA GLY A 127 -21.29 -9.72 -25.77
C GLY A 127 -21.25 -8.98 -24.43
N ASP A 128 -20.05 -8.61 -24.01
CA ASP A 128 -19.83 -7.96 -22.72
C ASP A 128 -20.57 -6.62 -22.61
N PHE A 129 -20.98 -6.26 -21.40
CA PHE A 129 -21.62 -4.98 -21.15
C PHE A 129 -20.72 -3.82 -21.59
N LEU A 130 -21.23 -2.99 -22.51
CA LEU A 130 -20.53 -1.83 -23.08
C LEU A 130 -19.19 -2.19 -23.76
N GLU A 131 -19.15 -3.29 -24.51
CA GLU A 131 -17.95 -3.73 -25.23
C GLU A 131 -17.44 -2.65 -26.20
N GLY A 132 -16.16 -2.29 -26.05
CA GLY A 132 -15.51 -1.26 -26.86
C GLY A 132 -15.97 0.18 -26.58
N PHE A 133 -16.84 0.41 -25.59
CA PHE A 133 -17.30 1.75 -25.21
C PHE A 133 -16.55 2.23 -23.96
N HIS A 134 -15.85 3.36 -24.11
CA HIS A 134 -15.02 3.95 -23.06
C HIS A 134 -15.14 5.48 -23.04
N VAL A 135 -15.13 6.04 -21.84
CA VAL A 135 -15.22 7.45 -21.48
C VAL A 135 -14.00 7.80 -20.61
N PRO A 136 -12.83 8.11 -21.23
CA PRO A 136 -11.56 8.23 -20.51
C PRO A 136 -11.54 9.31 -19.43
N ASP A 137 -12.36 10.36 -19.56
CA ASP A 137 -12.43 11.46 -18.60
C ASP A 137 -13.49 11.26 -17.49
N ALA A 138 -13.93 10.02 -17.22
CA ALA A 138 -14.92 9.69 -16.19
C ALA A 138 -14.61 8.35 -15.48
N PRO A 139 -13.54 8.27 -14.67
CA PRO A 139 -13.04 6.99 -14.16
C PRO A 139 -13.97 6.28 -13.16
N GLU A 140 -14.85 6.98 -12.42
CA GLU A 140 -15.84 6.27 -11.57
C GLU A 140 -16.97 5.67 -12.41
N PHE A 141 -17.38 6.31 -13.51
CA PHE A 141 -18.29 5.68 -14.46
C PHE A 141 -17.65 4.42 -15.07
N GLU A 142 -16.36 4.47 -15.41
CA GLU A 142 -15.62 3.31 -15.91
C GLU A 142 -15.52 2.20 -14.87
N ASN A 143 -15.24 2.54 -13.61
CA ASN A 143 -15.22 1.57 -12.52
C ASN A 143 -16.62 0.95 -12.31
N TRP A 144 -17.68 1.76 -12.33
CA TRP A 144 -19.05 1.26 -12.26
C TRP A 144 -19.38 0.34 -13.45
N ALA A 145 -19.02 0.73 -14.66
CA ALA A 145 -19.28 -0.05 -15.87
C ALA A 145 -18.52 -1.37 -15.86
N LEU A 146 -17.28 -1.38 -15.34
CA LEU A 146 -16.49 -2.60 -15.13
C LEU A 146 -17.15 -3.52 -14.11
N MET A 147 -17.55 -3.00 -12.94
CA MET A 147 -18.25 -3.78 -11.92
C MET A 147 -19.56 -4.38 -12.44
N GLU A 148 -20.35 -3.59 -13.17
CA GLU A 148 -21.62 -4.06 -13.74
C GLU A 148 -21.38 -5.09 -14.86
N ARG A 149 -20.29 -4.95 -15.65
CA ARG A 149 -19.88 -5.94 -16.65
C ARG A 149 -19.56 -7.29 -16.00
N GLU A 150 -18.71 -7.30 -14.97
CA GLU A 150 -18.36 -8.53 -14.25
C GLU A 150 -19.60 -9.15 -13.60
N ARG A 151 -20.43 -8.35 -12.94
CA ARG A 151 -21.69 -8.83 -12.32
C ARG A 151 -22.63 -9.50 -13.31
N LEU A 152 -22.85 -8.89 -14.49
CA LEU A 152 -23.72 -9.45 -15.52
C LEU A 152 -23.11 -10.71 -16.15
N ARG A 153 -21.78 -10.76 -16.29
CA ARG A 153 -21.05 -11.92 -16.81
C ARG A 153 -21.14 -13.11 -15.86
N GLU A 154 -20.88 -12.91 -14.57
CA GLU A 154 -21.02 -13.93 -13.52
C GLU A 154 -22.43 -14.50 -13.49
N LEU A 155 -23.45 -13.63 -13.50
CA LEU A 155 -24.85 -14.06 -13.50
C LEU A 155 -25.20 -14.91 -14.74
N ALA A 156 -24.69 -14.52 -15.92
CA ALA A 156 -24.89 -15.30 -17.14
C ALA A 156 -24.19 -16.67 -17.07
N ILE A 157 -22.97 -16.72 -16.53
CA ILE A 157 -22.19 -17.94 -16.33
C ILE A 157 -22.89 -18.90 -15.35
N GLU A 158 -23.34 -18.40 -14.21
CA GLU A 158 -24.09 -19.20 -13.22
C GLU A 158 -25.39 -19.76 -13.83
N THR A 159 -26.13 -18.94 -14.57
CA THR A 159 -27.37 -19.39 -15.20
C THR A 159 -27.13 -20.44 -16.28
N LEU A 160 -26.09 -20.28 -17.09
CA LEU A 160 -25.68 -21.26 -18.09
C LEU A 160 -25.30 -22.60 -17.45
N HIS A 161 -24.60 -22.55 -16.31
CA HIS A 161 -24.24 -23.74 -15.55
C HIS A 161 -25.49 -24.44 -14.99
N THR A 162 -26.39 -23.71 -14.32
CA THR A 162 -27.65 -24.26 -13.80
C THR A 162 -28.52 -24.83 -14.93
N LEU A 163 -28.63 -24.15 -16.07
CA LEU A 163 -29.37 -24.66 -17.23
C LEU A 163 -28.76 -25.94 -17.79
N ALA A 164 -27.42 -26.03 -17.85
CA ALA A 164 -26.75 -27.25 -18.29
C ALA A 164 -27.06 -28.43 -17.37
N GLU A 165 -27.04 -28.24 -16.05
CA GLU A 165 -27.40 -29.28 -15.07
C GLU A 165 -28.86 -29.70 -15.19
N ARG A 166 -29.80 -28.75 -15.30
CA ARG A 166 -31.22 -29.05 -15.45
C ARG A 166 -31.54 -29.76 -16.76
N TYR A 167 -30.87 -29.41 -17.86
CA TYR A 167 -31.03 -30.14 -19.13
C TYR A 167 -30.42 -31.54 -19.09
N LEU A 168 -29.39 -31.76 -18.27
CA LEU A 168 -28.86 -33.08 -17.98
C LEU A 168 -29.91 -33.95 -17.26
N GLU A 169 -30.56 -33.41 -16.21
CA GLU A 169 -31.66 -34.06 -15.48
C GLU A 169 -32.84 -34.44 -16.41
N GLN A 170 -33.21 -33.53 -17.32
CA GLN A 170 -34.30 -33.73 -18.29
C GLN A 170 -33.92 -34.60 -19.49
N ARG A 171 -32.67 -35.10 -19.56
CA ARG A 171 -32.11 -35.83 -20.72
C ARG A 171 -32.21 -35.06 -22.04
N ASN A 172 -32.26 -33.73 -21.98
CA ASN A 172 -32.29 -32.86 -23.15
C ASN A 172 -30.87 -32.45 -23.56
N TYR A 173 -30.13 -33.42 -24.09
CA TYR A 173 -28.70 -33.27 -24.37
C TYR A 173 -28.40 -32.20 -25.44
N ALA A 174 -29.29 -31.98 -26.40
CA ALA A 174 -29.11 -30.96 -27.44
C ALA A 174 -29.17 -29.53 -26.86
N ALA A 175 -30.10 -29.29 -25.92
CA ALA A 175 -30.18 -28.01 -25.23
C ALA A 175 -29.00 -27.81 -24.27
N GLY A 176 -28.63 -28.84 -23.50
CA GLY A 176 -27.46 -28.83 -22.62
C GLY A 176 -26.15 -28.57 -23.35
N LEU A 177 -25.96 -29.16 -24.54
CA LEU A 177 -24.80 -28.91 -25.40
C LEU A 177 -24.73 -27.44 -25.85
N THR A 178 -25.88 -26.84 -26.18
CA THR A 178 -25.95 -25.43 -26.59
C THR A 178 -25.58 -24.49 -25.44
N MET A 179 -26.02 -24.81 -24.21
CA MET A 179 -25.68 -24.02 -23.02
C MET A 179 -24.21 -24.17 -22.63
N THR A 180 -23.68 -25.39 -22.58
CA THR A 180 -22.26 -25.64 -22.26
C THR A 180 -21.32 -25.03 -23.29
N HIS A 181 -21.69 -25.03 -24.58
CA HIS A 181 -20.91 -24.33 -25.59
C HIS A 181 -20.83 -22.82 -25.32
N LYS A 182 -21.97 -22.17 -25.01
CA LYS A 182 -21.98 -20.76 -24.61
C LYS A 182 -21.21 -20.50 -23.32
N LEU A 183 -21.31 -21.40 -22.35
CA LEU A 183 -20.57 -21.31 -21.10
C LEU A 183 -19.06 -21.27 -21.36
N LEU A 184 -18.56 -22.15 -22.23
CA LEU A 184 -17.14 -22.17 -22.61
C LEU A 184 -16.70 -20.99 -23.48
N THR A 185 -17.62 -20.31 -24.18
CA THR A 185 -17.27 -19.04 -24.84
C THR A 185 -17.07 -17.90 -23.84
N LEU A 186 -17.75 -17.95 -22.69
CA LEU A 186 -17.64 -16.93 -21.64
C LEU A 186 -16.55 -17.25 -20.61
N ASP A 187 -16.37 -18.53 -20.30
CA ASP A 187 -15.40 -19.04 -19.34
C ASP A 187 -14.75 -20.32 -19.90
N PRO A 188 -13.75 -20.18 -20.79
CA PRO A 188 -13.12 -21.32 -21.46
C PRO A 188 -12.30 -22.19 -20.52
N TRP A 189 -12.13 -21.79 -19.25
CA TRP A 189 -11.18 -22.37 -18.31
C TRP A 189 -11.89 -23.35 -17.36
N ARG A 190 -13.22 -23.39 -17.44
CA ARG A 190 -14.07 -24.13 -16.52
C ARG A 190 -14.15 -25.60 -16.87
N GLU A 191 -13.35 -26.41 -16.18
CA GLU A 191 -13.29 -27.86 -16.43
C GLU A 191 -14.66 -28.56 -16.32
N THR A 192 -15.52 -28.14 -15.37
CA THR A 192 -16.86 -28.74 -15.23
C THR A 192 -17.73 -28.54 -16.46
N ALA A 193 -17.56 -27.44 -17.18
CA ALA A 193 -18.26 -27.18 -18.45
C ALA A 193 -17.71 -28.07 -19.58
N HIS A 194 -16.40 -28.30 -19.62
CA HIS A 194 -15.79 -29.27 -20.55
C HIS A 194 -16.27 -30.69 -20.28
N TYR A 195 -16.32 -31.11 -19.01
CA TYR A 195 -16.86 -32.40 -18.58
C TYR A 195 -18.32 -32.58 -19.04
N GLN A 196 -19.19 -31.61 -18.74
CA GLN A 196 -20.60 -31.66 -19.13
C GLN A 196 -20.76 -31.72 -20.66
N GLN A 197 -19.97 -30.96 -21.41
CA GLN A 197 -20.00 -30.97 -22.87
C GLN A 197 -19.54 -32.32 -23.43
N MET A 198 -18.46 -32.90 -22.90
CA MET A 198 -18.00 -34.25 -23.25
C MET A 198 -19.10 -35.29 -23.01
N PHE A 199 -19.77 -35.20 -21.87
CA PHE A 199 -20.86 -36.09 -21.50
C PHE A 199 -22.05 -35.96 -22.48
N PHE A 200 -22.49 -34.73 -22.78
CA PHE A 200 -23.56 -34.50 -23.76
C PHE A 200 -23.21 -35.04 -25.14
N LEU A 201 -22.00 -34.79 -25.63
CA LEU A 201 -21.51 -35.31 -26.92
C LEU A 201 -21.47 -36.84 -26.93
N ALA A 202 -21.06 -37.48 -25.83
CA ALA A 202 -21.05 -38.92 -25.70
C ALA A 202 -22.47 -39.52 -25.76
N CYS A 203 -23.41 -38.97 -24.98
CA CYS A 203 -24.82 -39.38 -25.00
C CYS A 203 -25.50 -39.18 -26.36
N MET A 204 -25.08 -38.15 -27.12
CA MET A 204 -25.55 -37.91 -28.49
C MET A 204 -24.88 -38.81 -29.55
N GLY A 205 -24.01 -39.75 -29.15
CA GLY A 205 -23.29 -40.65 -30.05
C GLY A 205 -22.11 -39.99 -30.79
N GLN A 206 -21.75 -38.75 -30.47
CA GLN A 206 -20.67 -37.99 -31.09
C GLN A 206 -19.33 -38.24 -30.42
N ARG A 207 -18.92 -39.52 -30.34
CA ARG A 207 -17.71 -39.97 -29.62
C ARG A 207 -16.44 -39.22 -30.01
N ARG A 208 -16.22 -38.97 -31.31
CA ARG A 208 -15.01 -38.25 -31.78
C ARG A 208 -14.96 -36.82 -31.26
N ALA A 209 -16.11 -36.13 -31.22
CA ALA A 209 -16.19 -34.77 -30.72
C ALA A 209 -15.97 -34.73 -29.19
N ALA A 210 -16.50 -35.72 -28.45
CA ALA A 210 -16.30 -35.82 -27.01
C ALA A 210 -14.81 -36.01 -26.65
N LEU A 211 -14.07 -36.86 -27.38
CA LEU A 211 -12.63 -37.06 -27.13
C LEU A 211 -11.82 -35.82 -27.51
N ALA A 212 -12.16 -35.13 -28.61
CA ALA A 212 -11.51 -33.86 -28.96
C ALA A 212 -11.75 -32.76 -27.91
N GLN A 213 -12.92 -32.77 -27.27
CA GLN A 213 -13.23 -31.82 -26.19
C GLN A 213 -12.36 -32.04 -24.95
N TYR A 214 -12.01 -33.29 -24.64
CA TYR A 214 -11.04 -33.61 -23.59
C TYR A 214 -9.65 -33.08 -23.92
N GLU A 215 -9.18 -33.31 -25.14
CA GLU A 215 -7.88 -32.80 -25.59
C GLU A 215 -7.81 -31.27 -25.50
N THR A 216 -8.91 -30.59 -25.86
CA THR A 216 -9.03 -29.13 -25.73
C THR A 216 -8.95 -28.69 -24.27
N CYS A 217 -9.68 -29.37 -23.38
CA CYS A 217 -9.64 -29.09 -21.94
C CYS A 217 -8.25 -29.29 -21.35
N HIS A 218 -7.62 -30.43 -21.68
CA HIS A 218 -6.27 -30.76 -21.23
C HIS A 218 -5.22 -29.75 -21.71
N GLN A 219 -5.30 -29.31 -22.98
CA GLN A 219 -4.38 -28.30 -23.52
C GLN A 219 -4.55 -26.95 -22.80
N ILE A 220 -5.78 -26.47 -22.64
CA ILE A 220 -6.05 -25.20 -21.95
C ILE A 220 -5.54 -25.24 -20.50
N LEU A 221 -5.78 -26.34 -19.78
CA LEU A 221 -5.32 -26.47 -18.38
C LEU A 221 -3.80 -26.59 -18.27
N ALA A 222 -3.15 -27.28 -19.21
CA ALA A 222 -1.69 -27.38 -19.26
C ALA A 222 -1.03 -26.04 -19.59
N ASP A 223 -1.53 -25.31 -20.60
CA ASP A 223 -0.90 -24.09 -21.10
C ASP A 223 -1.10 -22.89 -20.15
N GLU A 224 -2.30 -22.73 -19.56
CA GLU A 224 -2.63 -21.57 -18.72
C GLU A 224 -2.35 -21.80 -17.23
N PHE A 225 -2.47 -23.05 -16.74
CA PHE A 225 -2.38 -23.37 -15.31
C PHE A 225 -1.31 -24.40 -14.95
N ASN A 226 -0.65 -25.01 -15.93
CA ASN A 226 0.28 -26.11 -15.74
C ASN A 226 -0.32 -27.23 -14.85
N ALA A 227 -1.59 -27.55 -15.12
CA ALA A 227 -2.40 -28.51 -14.35
C ALA A 227 -2.98 -29.60 -15.26
N GLU A 228 -3.15 -30.81 -14.72
CA GLU A 228 -3.89 -31.89 -15.38
C GLU A 228 -5.40 -31.81 -15.07
N PRO A 229 -6.28 -32.32 -15.96
CA PRO A 229 -7.71 -32.44 -15.67
C PRO A 229 -7.98 -33.27 -14.41
N MET A 230 -9.06 -32.95 -13.70
CA MET A 230 -9.54 -33.71 -12.55
C MET A 230 -9.79 -35.19 -12.88
N SER A 231 -9.64 -36.05 -11.88
CA SER A 231 -9.82 -37.50 -11.99
C SER A 231 -11.15 -37.92 -12.61
N GLY A 232 -12.24 -37.22 -12.30
CA GLY A 232 -13.57 -37.49 -12.89
C GLY A 232 -13.62 -37.22 -14.40
N THR A 233 -12.92 -36.21 -14.89
CA THR A 233 -12.82 -35.89 -16.33
C THR A 233 -11.96 -36.91 -17.07
N ILE A 234 -10.87 -37.36 -16.44
CA ILE A 234 -10.02 -38.45 -16.94
C ILE A 234 -10.81 -39.77 -17.01
N GLU A 235 -11.59 -40.08 -15.97
CA GLU A 235 -12.41 -41.30 -15.92
C GLU A 235 -13.49 -41.29 -17.00
N LEU A 236 -14.18 -40.16 -17.19
CA LEU A 236 -15.15 -39.99 -18.28
C LEU A 236 -14.48 -40.18 -19.65
N TYR A 237 -13.30 -39.60 -19.86
CA TYR A 237 -12.52 -39.80 -21.08
C TYR A 237 -12.22 -41.28 -21.35
N GLU A 238 -11.71 -42.01 -20.35
CA GLU A 238 -11.39 -43.44 -20.50
C GLU A 238 -12.65 -44.28 -20.77
N ARG A 239 -13.79 -43.97 -20.12
CA ARG A 239 -15.07 -44.64 -20.40
C ARG A 239 -15.54 -44.42 -21.84
N ILE A 240 -15.46 -43.18 -22.33
CA ILE A 240 -15.79 -42.84 -23.73
C ILE A 240 -14.79 -43.49 -24.70
N ARG A 241 -13.51 -43.58 -24.33
CA ARG A 241 -12.44 -44.19 -25.12
C ARG A 241 -12.56 -45.71 -25.23
N VAL A 242 -13.09 -46.40 -24.21
CA VAL A 242 -13.34 -47.86 -24.28
C VAL A 242 -14.70 -48.18 -24.92
N GLY A 243 -15.57 -47.18 -25.10
CA GLY A 243 -16.86 -47.31 -25.79
C GLY A 243 -18.01 -47.72 -24.88
N ASP A 244 -17.88 -47.54 -23.57
CA ASP A 244 -18.90 -47.86 -22.56
C ASP A 244 -19.92 -46.71 -22.38
N VAL A 245 -20.48 -46.24 -23.50
CA VAL A 245 -21.40 -45.10 -23.54
C VAL A 245 -22.80 -45.51 -23.04
N GLY A 246 -23.22 -46.74 -23.29
CA GLY A 246 -24.56 -47.26 -22.94
C GLY A 246 -24.81 -47.43 -21.43
N ARG A 247 -23.78 -47.35 -20.58
CA ARG A 247 -23.89 -47.39 -19.11
C ARG A 247 -23.77 -46.01 -18.44
N LEU A 248 -23.49 -44.95 -19.20
CA LEU A 248 -23.40 -43.58 -18.66
C LEU A 248 -24.77 -43.08 -18.15
N GLU A 249 -25.86 -43.50 -18.81
CA GLU A 249 -27.23 -43.13 -18.42
C GLU A 249 -27.68 -43.83 -17.12
N ALA A 250 -27.26 -45.07 -16.88
CA ALA A 250 -27.65 -45.86 -15.71
C ALA A 250 -26.91 -45.43 -14.42
N THR A 251 -25.73 -44.82 -14.54
CA THR A 251 -24.96 -44.31 -13.38
C THR A 251 -25.48 -42.97 -12.84
N HIS A 252 -26.31 -42.24 -13.60
CA HIS A 252 -26.91 -40.98 -13.16
C HIS A 252 -28.20 -41.16 -12.33
N GLU A 253 -28.85 -42.33 -12.36
CA GLU A 253 -30.09 -42.57 -11.59
C GLU A 253 -29.87 -42.87 -10.09
N ASN A 254 -28.64 -43.16 -9.67
CA ASN A 254 -28.29 -43.49 -8.27
C ASN A 254 -27.05 -42.75 -7.73
N SER A 255 -26.61 -41.70 -8.41
CA SER A 255 -25.54 -40.84 -7.93
C SER A 255 -26.13 -39.46 -7.69
N PRO A 256 -25.99 -38.85 -6.49
CA PRO A 256 -26.14 -37.42 -6.40
C PRO A 256 -25.16 -36.82 -7.41
N LEU A 257 -25.71 -36.02 -8.33
CA LEU A 257 -24.96 -35.15 -9.24
C LEU A 257 -23.80 -34.53 -8.48
N ILE A 258 -22.59 -34.62 -9.06
CA ILE A 258 -21.31 -34.12 -8.56
C ILE A 258 -21.55 -33.07 -7.46
N ALA A 259 -21.53 -33.52 -6.21
CA ALA A 259 -21.17 -32.63 -5.13
C ALA A 259 -19.77 -32.13 -5.53
N SER A 260 -19.66 -30.84 -5.81
CA SER A 260 -18.37 -30.18 -5.69
C SER A 260 -17.78 -30.63 -4.36
N HIS A 261 -16.52 -31.07 -4.41
CA HIS A 261 -15.71 -31.54 -3.30
C HIS A 261 -15.89 -33.04 -2.97
N SER A 262 -14.94 -33.84 -3.48
CA SER A 262 -14.39 -34.90 -2.66
C SER A 262 -13.99 -34.27 -1.31
N PRO A 263 -14.51 -34.76 -0.19
CA PRO A 263 -14.22 -34.18 1.12
C PRO A 263 -12.72 -34.32 1.44
N PRO A 264 -12.17 -33.48 2.34
CA PRO A 264 -10.93 -33.81 3.03
C PRO A 264 -11.25 -34.89 4.08
N PHE A 265 -11.72 -36.06 3.62
CA PHE A 265 -12.20 -37.16 4.45
C PHE A 265 -11.08 -38.19 4.60
N ASP A 266 -10.59 -38.33 5.82
CA ASP A 266 -9.78 -39.46 6.23
C ASP A 266 -10.75 -40.50 6.82
N PRO A 267 -11.11 -41.59 6.11
CA PRO A 267 -12.13 -42.55 6.54
C PRO A 267 -11.76 -43.35 7.82
N GLY A 268 -10.61 -43.06 8.43
CA GLY A 268 -10.11 -43.74 9.63
C GLY A 268 -10.41 -43.05 10.98
N LEU A 269 -11.04 -41.87 11.01
CA LEU A 269 -11.32 -41.15 12.26
C LEU A 269 -12.68 -41.55 12.87
N PRO A 270 -12.79 -41.73 14.20
CA PRO A 270 -14.05 -42.05 14.87
C PRO A 270 -15.01 -40.84 14.82
N HIS A 271 -16.27 -41.09 14.46
CA HIS A 271 -17.33 -40.07 14.40
C HIS A 271 -18.52 -40.46 15.29
N PRO A 272 -19.31 -39.48 15.78
CA PRO A 272 -20.55 -39.76 16.47
C PRO A 272 -21.58 -40.37 15.49
N PRO A 273 -22.56 -41.15 15.98
CA PRO A 273 -23.51 -41.89 15.15
C PRO A 273 -24.43 -41.01 14.27
N ASN A 274 -24.52 -39.69 14.53
CA ASN A 274 -25.31 -38.71 13.79
C ASN A 274 -24.42 -37.54 13.30
N PHE A 275 -23.31 -37.84 12.61
CA PHE A 275 -22.40 -36.81 12.10
C PHE A 275 -22.83 -36.28 10.73
N HIS A 276 -22.89 -34.96 10.59
CA HIS A 276 -23.21 -34.24 9.35
C HIS A 276 -22.11 -33.21 9.05
N GLY A 277 -21.27 -33.50 8.05
CA GLY A 277 -20.16 -32.64 7.65
C GLY A 277 -20.41 -31.98 6.29
N ASP A 278 -20.27 -30.67 6.22
CA ASP A 278 -20.27 -29.90 4.98
C ASP A 278 -19.03 -29.00 4.92
N TRP A 279 -18.11 -29.36 4.04
CA TRP A 279 -16.80 -28.72 3.96
C TRP A 279 -16.73 -27.57 2.95
N GLY A 280 -17.77 -27.32 2.15
CA GLY A 280 -17.76 -26.30 1.10
C GLY A 280 -16.44 -26.26 0.32
N GLU A 281 -15.89 -25.06 0.10
CA GLU A 281 -14.62 -24.85 -0.62
C GLU A 281 -13.35 -25.08 0.23
N ALA A 282 -13.39 -25.90 1.29
CA ALA A 282 -12.24 -26.15 2.15
C ALA A 282 -11.06 -26.74 1.37
N ILE A 283 -9.84 -26.31 1.70
CA ILE A 283 -8.61 -26.79 1.06
C ILE A 283 -8.20 -28.17 1.57
N ASP A 284 -7.56 -28.98 0.71
CA ASP A 284 -6.91 -30.22 1.14
C ASP A 284 -5.68 -29.92 2.02
N ILE A 285 -5.57 -30.67 3.11
CA ILE A 285 -4.53 -30.58 4.14
C ILE A 285 -3.87 -31.94 4.41
N SER A 286 -3.91 -32.85 3.44
CA SER A 286 -3.16 -34.11 3.43
C SER A 286 -1.69 -33.96 3.87
N ILE A 287 -1.08 -32.81 3.56
CA ILE A 287 0.22 -32.39 4.05
C ILE A 287 0.06 -31.19 4.98
N PHE A 288 0.29 -31.41 6.28
CA PHE A 288 0.25 -30.37 7.31
C PHE A 288 1.54 -30.41 8.16
N TYR A 289 2.21 -29.28 8.29
CA TYR A 289 3.49 -29.18 9.00
C TYR A 289 3.36 -28.28 10.24
N GLY A 290 3.91 -28.72 11.37
CA GLY A 290 4.01 -27.91 12.59
C GLY A 290 2.66 -27.48 13.17
N ARG A 291 2.66 -26.39 13.95
CA ARG A 291 1.48 -25.81 14.63
C ARG A 291 0.82 -26.66 15.71
N GLU A 292 1.55 -27.61 16.30
CA GLU A 292 0.99 -28.49 17.34
C GLU A 292 0.57 -27.71 18.60
N GLU A 293 1.32 -26.66 18.96
CA GLU A 293 0.97 -25.80 20.11
C GLU A 293 -0.32 -25.00 19.85
N GLU A 294 -0.45 -24.38 18.68
CA GLU A 294 -1.65 -23.65 18.30
C GLU A 294 -2.86 -24.59 18.17
N LEU A 295 -2.69 -25.78 17.58
CA LEU A 295 -3.73 -26.80 17.51
C LEU A 295 -4.16 -27.27 18.89
N ALA A 296 -3.21 -27.57 19.79
CA ALA A 296 -3.53 -27.98 21.17
C ALA A 296 -4.30 -26.88 21.91
N THR A 297 -3.90 -25.63 21.74
CA THR A 297 -4.61 -24.47 22.32
C THR A 297 -6.04 -24.37 21.78
N LEU A 298 -6.22 -24.49 20.46
CA LEU A 298 -7.55 -24.44 19.86
C LEU A 298 -8.42 -25.62 20.25
N GLN A 299 -7.86 -26.83 20.34
CA GLN A 299 -8.58 -28.01 20.82
C GLN A 299 -9.04 -27.83 22.26
N GLN A 300 -8.17 -27.30 23.14
CA GLN A 300 -8.54 -26.97 24.50
C GLN A 300 -9.69 -25.96 24.53
N TRP A 301 -9.59 -24.88 23.75
CA TRP A 301 -10.60 -23.82 23.72
C TRP A 301 -11.96 -24.31 23.21
N VAL A 302 -11.97 -25.18 22.20
CA VAL A 302 -13.19 -25.70 21.57
C VAL A 302 -13.81 -26.82 22.40
N ILE A 303 -13.01 -27.78 22.88
CA ILE A 303 -13.50 -29.00 23.53
C ILE A 303 -13.67 -28.82 25.03
N GLN A 304 -12.67 -28.27 25.73
CA GLN A 304 -12.67 -28.22 27.20
C GLN A 304 -13.29 -26.93 27.73
N ASP A 305 -12.88 -25.79 27.18
CA ASP A 305 -13.32 -24.48 27.67
C ASP A 305 -14.67 -24.04 27.05
N HIS A 306 -15.12 -24.74 26.00
CA HIS A 306 -16.36 -24.47 25.28
C HIS A 306 -16.53 -23.00 24.83
N HIS A 307 -15.47 -22.43 24.26
CA HIS A 307 -15.55 -21.11 23.64
C HIS A 307 -16.55 -21.12 22.49
N ARG A 308 -17.36 -20.06 22.41
CA ARG A 308 -18.46 -19.92 21.45
C ARG A 308 -18.02 -19.25 20.16
N LEU A 309 -17.09 -18.30 20.27
CA LEU A 309 -16.57 -17.53 19.16
C LEU A 309 -15.05 -17.46 19.26
N ILE A 310 -14.37 -18.01 18.28
CA ILE A 310 -12.91 -18.00 18.21
C ILE A 310 -12.49 -17.28 16.92
N LEU A 311 -11.55 -16.35 17.02
CA LEU A 311 -10.96 -15.69 15.86
C LEU A 311 -9.52 -16.13 15.67
N LEU A 312 -9.21 -16.70 14.49
CA LEU A 312 -7.84 -16.87 14.00
C LEU A 312 -7.43 -15.58 13.28
N LEU A 313 -6.53 -14.80 13.88
CA LEU A 313 -6.05 -13.54 13.35
C LEU A 313 -4.60 -13.67 12.85
N GLY A 314 -4.28 -13.13 11.68
CA GLY A 314 -2.90 -13.15 11.19
C GLY A 314 -2.75 -12.68 9.75
N MET A 315 -1.52 -12.52 9.28
CA MET A 315 -1.23 -12.04 7.92
C MET A 315 -1.81 -12.95 6.82
N GLY A 316 -1.99 -12.39 5.62
CA GLY A 316 -2.34 -13.18 4.43
C GLY A 316 -1.30 -14.28 4.17
N GLY A 317 -1.77 -15.49 3.84
CA GLY A 317 -0.88 -16.62 3.53
C GLY A 317 -0.17 -17.27 4.73
N ILE A 318 -0.44 -16.83 5.96
CA ILE A 318 0.24 -17.34 7.18
C ILE A 318 -0.18 -18.77 7.58
N GLY A 319 -1.25 -19.30 6.97
CA GLY A 319 -1.75 -20.66 7.22
C GLY A 319 -3.05 -20.76 8.04
N LYS A 320 -3.77 -19.65 8.28
CA LYS A 320 -5.04 -19.66 9.05
C LYS A 320 -6.08 -20.65 8.51
N THR A 321 -6.30 -20.64 7.20
CA THR A 321 -7.27 -21.54 6.54
C THR A 321 -6.87 -23.01 6.70
N ALA A 322 -5.58 -23.34 6.56
CA ALA A 322 -5.11 -24.70 6.78
C ALA A 322 -5.27 -25.12 8.26
N LEU A 323 -4.99 -24.20 9.19
CA LEU A 323 -5.14 -24.42 10.62
C LEU A 323 -6.61 -24.64 11.01
N SER A 324 -7.55 -23.88 10.44
CA SER A 324 -8.98 -24.06 10.73
C SER A 324 -9.52 -25.39 10.22
N VAL A 325 -9.11 -25.82 9.02
CA VAL A 325 -9.49 -27.14 8.47
C VAL A 325 -8.87 -28.27 9.31
N LYS A 326 -7.58 -28.16 9.70
CA LYS A 326 -6.92 -29.20 10.51
C LYS A 326 -7.52 -29.33 11.90
N LEU A 327 -7.87 -28.20 12.53
CA LEU A 327 -8.60 -28.20 13.78
C LEU A 327 -9.93 -28.95 13.62
N ALA A 328 -10.72 -28.58 12.61
CA ALA A 328 -12.02 -29.19 12.34
C ALA A 328 -11.94 -30.70 12.19
N GLN A 329 -10.99 -31.21 11.38
CA GLN A 329 -10.75 -32.65 11.22
C GLN A 329 -10.40 -33.35 12.54
N THR A 330 -9.68 -32.66 13.43
CA THR A 330 -9.23 -33.26 14.69
C THR A 330 -10.33 -33.29 15.74
N VAL A 331 -11.22 -32.30 15.75
CA VAL A 331 -12.29 -32.16 16.75
C VAL A 331 -13.66 -32.61 16.26
N GLN A 332 -13.81 -33.00 14.98
CA GLN A 332 -15.09 -33.36 14.37
C GLN A 332 -15.87 -34.45 15.11
N ALA A 333 -15.18 -35.33 15.85
CA ALA A 333 -15.81 -36.37 16.64
C ALA A 333 -16.69 -35.82 17.79
N GLU A 334 -16.46 -34.58 18.20
CA GLU A 334 -17.15 -33.90 19.31
C GLU A 334 -18.35 -33.07 18.84
N PHE A 335 -18.67 -33.08 17.53
CA PHE A 335 -19.72 -32.25 16.94
C PHE A 335 -20.71 -33.09 16.11
N GLU A 336 -21.99 -32.75 16.21
CA GLU A 336 -23.05 -33.32 15.36
C GLU A 336 -22.98 -32.73 13.95
N TYR A 337 -22.69 -31.43 13.86
CA TYR A 337 -22.56 -30.71 12.59
C TYR A 337 -21.21 -30.02 12.49
N VAL A 338 -20.51 -30.20 11.38
CA VAL A 338 -19.30 -29.44 11.04
C VAL A 338 -19.53 -28.76 9.70
N ILE A 339 -19.49 -27.42 9.69
CA ILE A 339 -19.73 -26.62 8.50
C ILE A 339 -18.53 -25.72 8.24
N TRP A 340 -18.05 -25.69 7.00
CA TRP A 340 -17.03 -24.77 6.55
C TRP A 340 -17.54 -23.95 5.35
N ARG A 341 -17.42 -22.63 5.44
CA ARG A 341 -17.81 -21.69 4.37
C ARG A 341 -16.76 -20.64 4.12
N SER A 342 -16.54 -20.33 2.85
CA SER A 342 -15.70 -19.21 2.43
C SER A 342 -16.52 -17.94 2.29
N LEU A 343 -16.04 -16.85 2.86
CA LEU A 343 -16.57 -15.51 2.62
C LEU A 343 -15.80 -14.77 1.52
N ARG A 344 -14.95 -15.46 0.73
CA ARG A 344 -14.13 -14.85 -0.34
C ARG A 344 -14.92 -13.97 -1.30
N ASN A 345 -16.12 -14.41 -1.69
CA ASN A 345 -16.99 -13.70 -2.61
C ASN A 345 -17.92 -12.69 -1.92
N ALA A 346 -17.74 -12.48 -0.61
CA ALA A 346 -18.56 -11.63 0.25
C ALA A 346 -20.07 -11.93 0.06
N PRO A 347 -20.57 -13.13 0.40
CA PRO A 347 -22.01 -13.40 0.35
C PRO A 347 -22.76 -12.52 1.36
N THR A 348 -23.98 -12.08 1.03
CA THR A 348 -24.82 -11.37 1.99
C THR A 348 -25.12 -12.26 3.19
N LEU A 349 -25.36 -11.67 4.37
CA LEU A 349 -25.70 -12.44 5.56
C LEU A 349 -26.94 -13.31 5.32
N GLU A 350 -27.95 -12.76 4.66
CA GLU A 350 -29.19 -13.48 4.32
C GLU A 350 -28.90 -14.73 3.50
N SER A 351 -28.02 -14.63 2.49
CA SER A 351 -27.61 -15.77 1.68
C SER A 351 -26.84 -16.81 2.49
N LEU A 352 -25.92 -16.38 3.37
CA LEU A 352 -25.18 -17.30 4.22
C LEU A 352 -26.12 -18.04 5.19
N VAL A 353 -27.02 -17.32 5.86
CA VAL A 353 -27.97 -17.92 6.82
C VAL A 353 -29.00 -18.80 6.10
N ALA A 354 -29.41 -18.43 4.88
CA ALA A 354 -30.28 -19.24 4.03
C ALA A 354 -29.64 -20.58 3.62
N ASP A 355 -28.31 -20.66 3.61
CA ASP A 355 -27.57 -21.90 3.36
C ASP A 355 -27.34 -22.70 4.66
N LEU A 356 -26.93 -22.03 5.74
CA LEU A 356 -26.62 -22.69 7.01
C LEU A 356 -27.85 -23.28 7.73
N VAL A 357 -29.00 -22.58 7.75
CA VAL A 357 -30.18 -22.99 8.53
C VAL A 357 -30.86 -24.26 7.98
N PRO A 358 -31.07 -24.41 6.65
CA PRO A 358 -31.59 -25.66 6.11
C PRO A 358 -30.67 -26.85 6.39
N PHE A 359 -29.35 -26.67 6.29
CA PHE A 359 -28.40 -27.75 6.59
C PHE A 359 -28.46 -28.17 8.07
N LEU A 360 -28.45 -27.20 9.00
CA LEU A 360 -28.54 -27.46 10.44
C LEU A 360 -29.88 -28.02 10.93
N SER A 361 -30.89 -28.04 10.06
CA SER A 361 -32.25 -28.47 10.38
C SER A 361 -32.70 -29.71 9.59
N ASP A 362 -31.79 -30.36 8.85
CA ASP A 362 -32.14 -31.42 7.89
C ASP A 362 -33.28 -31.02 6.95
N GLN A 363 -33.20 -29.80 6.39
CA GLN A 363 -34.19 -29.18 5.49
C GLN A 363 -35.55 -28.86 6.13
N GLN A 364 -35.67 -28.87 7.47
CA GLN A 364 -36.94 -28.59 8.17
C GLN A 364 -37.21 -27.08 8.34
N ASP A 365 -36.19 -26.23 8.24
CA ASP A 365 -36.29 -24.79 8.41
C ASP A 365 -35.56 -24.03 7.29
N SER A 366 -36.29 -23.14 6.63
CA SER A 366 -35.80 -22.32 5.52
C SER A 366 -35.75 -20.82 5.84
N LYS A 367 -35.99 -20.44 7.10
CA LYS A 367 -36.02 -19.03 7.49
C LYS A 367 -34.60 -18.49 7.69
N ALA A 368 -34.15 -17.66 6.75
CA ALA A 368 -32.85 -16.99 6.75
C ALA A 368 -32.76 -15.84 7.78
N GLN A 369 -32.80 -16.17 9.08
CA GLN A 369 -32.74 -15.20 10.18
C GLN A 369 -31.71 -15.60 11.24
N ILE A 370 -30.94 -14.65 11.77
CA ILE A 370 -29.94 -14.88 12.83
C ILE A 370 -30.55 -15.64 14.02
N GLY A 371 -31.76 -15.27 14.45
CA GLY A 371 -32.43 -15.94 15.57
C GLY A 371 -32.72 -17.42 15.33
N ARG A 372 -32.98 -17.83 14.08
CA ARG A 372 -33.18 -19.25 13.73
C ARG A 372 -31.85 -20.00 13.67
N PHE A 373 -30.81 -19.38 13.15
CA PHE A 373 -29.46 -19.93 13.22
C PHE A 373 -29.02 -20.23 14.67
N ILE A 374 -29.19 -19.25 15.57
CA ILE A 374 -28.88 -19.42 17.00
C ILE A 374 -29.76 -20.49 17.68
N HIS A 375 -31.01 -20.64 17.27
CA HIS A 375 -31.89 -21.69 17.77
C HIS A 375 -31.31 -23.08 17.48
N TRP A 376 -30.82 -23.32 16.27
CA TRP A 376 -30.20 -24.59 15.90
C TRP A 376 -28.83 -24.81 16.56
N LEU A 377 -28.01 -23.76 16.71
CA LEU A 377 -26.75 -23.83 17.49
C LEU A 377 -26.95 -24.19 18.97
N ARG A 378 -28.15 -23.98 19.52
CA ARG A 378 -28.53 -24.41 20.88
C ARG A 378 -29.00 -25.87 20.91
N LEU A 379 -29.76 -26.29 19.90
CA LEU A 379 -30.32 -27.64 19.83
C LEU A 379 -29.25 -28.69 19.51
N HIS A 380 -28.36 -28.37 18.57
CA HIS A 380 -27.27 -29.24 18.15
C HIS A 380 -25.92 -28.67 18.56
N ARG A 381 -24.93 -29.54 18.72
CA ARG A 381 -23.54 -29.15 18.92
C ARG A 381 -22.86 -29.02 17.57
N CYS A 382 -22.66 -27.78 17.12
CA CYS A 382 -22.14 -27.46 15.78
C CYS A 382 -20.78 -26.77 15.86
N LEU A 383 -19.91 -27.08 14.90
CA LEU A 383 -18.70 -26.31 14.59
C LEU A 383 -18.91 -25.61 13.26
N VAL A 384 -18.99 -24.27 13.27
CA VAL A 384 -19.18 -23.48 12.04
C VAL A 384 -17.94 -22.64 11.79
N ILE A 385 -17.32 -22.81 10.62
CA ILE A 385 -16.08 -22.13 10.25
C ILE A 385 -16.38 -21.16 9.11
N LEU A 386 -16.10 -19.88 9.35
CA LEU A 386 -16.23 -18.82 8.36
C LEU A 386 -14.84 -18.31 8.00
N ASP A 387 -14.39 -18.66 6.80
CA ASP A 387 -13.06 -18.31 6.30
C ASP A 387 -13.05 -16.97 5.56
N ASN A 388 -11.98 -16.20 5.74
CA ASN A 388 -11.74 -14.89 5.10
C ASN A 388 -12.79 -13.81 5.43
N VAL A 389 -13.12 -13.64 6.71
CA VAL A 389 -14.04 -12.60 7.20
C VAL A 389 -13.58 -11.18 6.82
N GLU A 390 -12.31 -10.95 6.51
CA GLU A 390 -11.85 -9.62 6.08
C GLU A 390 -12.47 -9.12 4.76
N THR A 391 -13.13 -9.99 3.98
CA THR A 391 -13.74 -9.65 2.69
C THR A 391 -14.99 -8.80 2.85
N ILE A 392 -15.69 -8.89 3.98
CA ILE A 392 -16.92 -8.13 4.25
C ILE A 392 -16.64 -6.76 4.89
N PHE A 393 -15.36 -6.42 5.12
CA PHE A 393 -14.94 -5.11 5.62
C PHE A 393 -14.69 -4.10 4.49
N GLN A 394 -14.93 -2.83 4.81
CA GLN A 394 -14.73 -1.70 3.92
C GLN A 394 -13.22 -1.44 3.73
N GLU A 395 -12.81 -1.25 2.48
CA GLU A 395 -11.41 -0.95 2.15
C GLU A 395 -11.11 0.54 2.34
N GLY A 396 -9.93 0.86 2.87
CA GLY A 396 -9.46 2.25 3.03
C GLY A 396 -10.07 3.02 4.19
N SER A 397 -10.85 2.37 5.07
CA SER A 397 -11.47 2.97 6.26
C SER A 397 -10.91 2.37 7.57
N ARG A 398 -11.54 2.65 8.72
CA ARG A 398 -11.09 2.16 10.03
C ARG A 398 -11.23 0.63 10.11
N VAL A 399 -10.31 -0.05 10.81
CA VAL A 399 -10.33 -1.51 10.98
C VAL A 399 -11.67 -1.99 11.53
N GLY A 400 -12.19 -3.06 10.93
CA GLY A 400 -13.42 -3.72 11.37
C GLY A 400 -14.71 -3.00 10.97
N GLN A 401 -14.66 -1.94 10.15
CA GLN A 401 -15.87 -1.37 9.56
C GLN A 401 -16.39 -2.25 8.42
N TYR A 402 -17.67 -2.59 8.48
CA TYR A 402 -18.34 -3.39 7.45
C TYR A 402 -18.58 -2.59 6.17
N ARG A 403 -18.59 -3.28 5.03
CA ARG A 403 -19.11 -2.73 3.77
C ARG A 403 -20.60 -2.42 3.92
N LEU A 404 -21.08 -1.42 3.17
CA LEU A 404 -22.50 -1.07 3.18
C LEU A 404 -23.36 -2.27 2.76
N GLY A 405 -24.28 -2.70 3.62
CA GLY A 405 -25.12 -3.89 3.44
C GLY A 405 -24.59 -5.16 4.12
N TYR A 406 -23.43 -5.11 4.78
CA TYR A 406 -22.80 -6.26 5.47
C TYR A 406 -22.78 -6.09 7.00
N GLU A 407 -23.37 -5.01 7.53
CA GLU A 407 -23.41 -4.71 8.96
C GLU A 407 -24.08 -5.82 9.79
N GLY A 408 -24.98 -6.60 9.17
CA GLY A 408 -25.62 -7.75 9.81
C GLY A 408 -24.63 -8.83 10.28
N TYR A 409 -23.45 -8.94 9.67
CA TYR A 409 -22.42 -9.87 10.15
C TYR A 409 -21.90 -9.47 11.54
N GLY A 410 -21.81 -8.17 11.81
CA GLY A 410 -21.49 -7.67 13.15
C GLY A 410 -22.54 -8.11 14.17
N GLU A 411 -23.83 -7.99 13.83
CA GLU A 411 -24.91 -8.49 14.68
C GLU A 411 -24.81 -10.00 14.90
N LEU A 412 -24.53 -10.78 13.86
CA LEU A 412 -24.31 -12.24 13.98
C LEU A 412 -23.18 -12.55 14.96
N PHE A 413 -21.99 -11.96 14.79
CA PHE A 413 -20.83 -12.23 15.64
C PHE A 413 -21.09 -11.82 17.09
N LYS A 414 -21.76 -10.68 17.29
CA LYS A 414 -22.18 -10.23 18.61
C LYS A 414 -23.13 -11.24 19.27
N VAL A 415 -24.17 -11.66 18.57
CA VAL A 415 -25.19 -12.58 19.11
C VAL A 415 -24.57 -13.95 19.42
N VAL A 416 -23.71 -14.49 18.55
CA VAL A 416 -22.97 -15.73 18.81
C VAL A 416 -22.08 -15.61 20.05
N GLY A 417 -21.35 -14.50 20.20
CA GLY A 417 -20.47 -14.31 21.37
C GLY A 417 -21.23 -14.13 22.69
N GLU A 418 -22.35 -13.41 22.69
CA GLU A 418 -23.12 -13.08 23.91
C GLU A 418 -24.07 -14.21 24.32
N VAL A 419 -24.75 -14.83 23.36
CA VAL A 419 -25.82 -15.79 23.65
C VAL A 419 -25.26 -17.15 24.06
N HIS A 420 -25.87 -17.76 25.07
CA HIS A 420 -25.52 -19.12 25.47
C HIS A 420 -25.97 -20.16 24.43
N HIS A 421 -25.01 -20.96 23.97
CA HIS A 421 -25.19 -22.14 23.12
C HIS A 421 -24.02 -23.10 23.32
N GLN A 422 -24.19 -24.36 22.93
CA GLN A 422 -23.17 -25.43 23.06
C GLN A 422 -22.22 -25.55 21.86
N SER A 423 -22.52 -24.79 20.79
CA SER A 423 -21.76 -24.77 19.54
C SER A 423 -20.55 -23.82 19.58
N CYS A 424 -19.65 -23.96 18.60
CA CYS A 424 -18.50 -23.07 18.39
C CYS A 424 -18.51 -22.50 16.97
N VAL A 425 -18.30 -21.19 16.84
CA VAL A 425 -18.08 -20.50 15.57
C VAL A 425 -16.63 -20.05 15.50
N LEU A 426 -15.91 -20.49 14.46
CA LEU A 426 -14.52 -20.15 14.21
C LEU A 426 -14.42 -19.21 13.02
N LEU A 427 -13.78 -18.08 13.20
CA LEU A 427 -13.56 -17.07 12.17
C LEU A 427 -12.09 -17.09 11.76
N THR A 428 -11.79 -17.00 10.46
CA THR A 428 -10.44 -16.63 10.01
C THR A 428 -10.48 -15.21 9.43
N SER A 429 -9.53 -14.37 9.84
CA SER A 429 -9.46 -13.01 9.33
C SER A 429 -8.05 -12.43 9.34
N ARG A 430 -7.82 -11.42 8.50
CA ARG A 430 -6.65 -10.53 8.57
C ARG A 430 -6.88 -9.31 9.45
N GLU A 431 -8.14 -8.99 9.71
CA GLU A 431 -8.58 -7.83 10.47
C GLU A 431 -9.52 -8.29 11.59
N LYS A 432 -9.34 -7.77 12.80
CA LYS A 432 -10.20 -8.15 13.94
C LYS A 432 -11.56 -7.44 13.81
N PRO A 433 -12.71 -8.14 13.80
CA PRO A 433 -14.03 -7.52 13.83
C PRO A 433 -14.23 -6.70 15.10
N THR A 434 -14.93 -5.57 15.01
CA THR A 434 -15.19 -4.67 16.15
C THR A 434 -15.90 -5.35 17.30
N GLU A 435 -16.85 -6.25 17.00
CA GLU A 435 -17.63 -6.97 17.99
C GLU A 435 -16.79 -8.01 18.72
N VAL A 436 -15.87 -8.69 18.02
CA VAL A 436 -14.93 -9.63 18.65
C VAL A 436 -13.99 -8.89 19.58
N ALA A 437 -13.47 -7.73 19.16
CA ALA A 437 -12.61 -6.89 20.01
C ALA A 437 -13.35 -6.40 21.28
N ALA A 438 -14.64 -6.06 21.17
CA ALA A 438 -15.45 -5.61 22.31
C ALA A 438 -15.79 -6.75 23.28
N LEU A 439 -15.89 -7.99 22.80
CA LEU A 439 -16.24 -9.18 23.59
C LEU A 439 -15.00 -9.93 24.14
N GLU A 440 -13.81 -9.55 23.70
CA GLU A 440 -12.54 -10.14 24.15
C GLU A 440 -12.33 -9.84 25.65
N GLY A 441 -12.11 -10.90 26.45
CA GLY A 441 -12.01 -10.81 27.91
C GLY A 441 -13.22 -11.37 28.67
N TYR A 442 -14.33 -11.68 27.99
CA TYR A 442 -15.39 -12.55 28.50
C TYR A 442 -15.04 -14.02 28.19
N SER A 443 -15.33 -14.94 29.12
CA SER A 443 -14.83 -16.34 29.08
C SER A 443 -15.27 -17.21 27.88
N ALA A 444 -16.02 -16.67 26.92
CA ALA A 444 -16.58 -17.42 25.79
C ALA A 444 -16.07 -16.92 24.41
N VAL A 445 -15.29 -15.84 24.35
CA VAL A 445 -14.75 -15.27 23.10
C VAL A 445 -13.23 -15.11 23.21
N GLN A 446 -12.47 -15.67 22.26
CA GLN A 446 -11.01 -15.60 22.24
C GLN A 446 -10.46 -15.32 20.84
N THR A 447 -9.30 -14.65 20.80
CA THR A 447 -8.52 -14.49 19.56
C THR A 447 -7.20 -15.25 19.68
N LEU A 448 -6.91 -16.12 18.71
CA LEU A 448 -5.59 -16.68 18.53
C LEU A 448 -4.83 -15.89 17.47
N LEU A 449 -3.68 -15.34 17.84
CA LEU A 449 -2.76 -14.70 16.89
C LEU A 449 -1.88 -15.76 16.22
N VAL A 450 -1.99 -15.89 14.90
CA VAL A 450 -1.18 -16.80 14.08
C VAL A 450 -0.02 -16.03 13.46
N THR A 451 1.19 -16.26 13.97
CA THR A 451 2.46 -15.66 13.52
C THR A 451 3.24 -16.61 12.61
N GLY A 452 4.38 -16.20 12.03
CA GLY A 452 5.22 -17.10 11.23
C GLY A 452 5.85 -18.20 12.08
N SER A 453 6.00 -19.41 11.52
CA SER A 453 6.58 -20.56 12.23
C SER A 453 7.84 -21.03 11.52
N SER A 454 8.97 -21.02 12.26
CA SER A 454 10.27 -21.43 11.73
C SER A 454 10.31 -22.90 11.33
N THR A 455 9.61 -23.77 12.06
CA THR A 455 9.53 -25.20 11.75
C THR A 455 8.80 -25.45 10.43
N ILE A 456 7.71 -24.72 10.16
CA ILE A 456 6.98 -24.78 8.89
C ILE A 456 7.84 -24.23 7.76
N ALA A 457 8.49 -23.10 7.99
CA ALA A 457 9.39 -22.48 7.02
C ALA A 457 10.49 -23.46 6.61
N GLN A 458 11.13 -24.14 7.57
CA GLN A 458 12.15 -25.15 7.29
C GLN A 458 11.58 -26.35 6.52
N ALA A 459 10.49 -26.96 7.00
CA ALA A 459 9.86 -28.09 6.32
C ALA A 459 9.46 -27.76 4.87
N LEU A 460 8.95 -26.55 4.64
CA LEU A 460 8.57 -26.08 3.31
C LEU A 460 9.78 -25.91 2.38
N LEU A 461 10.87 -25.29 2.88
CA LEU A 461 12.10 -25.10 2.11
C LEU A 461 12.81 -26.44 1.83
N GLU A 462 12.71 -27.41 2.73
CA GLU A 462 13.23 -28.77 2.55
C GLU A 462 12.43 -29.56 1.51
N THR A 463 11.10 -29.53 1.60
CA THR A 463 10.21 -30.21 0.63
C THR A 463 10.44 -29.72 -0.81
N ARG A 464 10.84 -28.45 -0.97
CA ARG A 464 11.12 -27.84 -2.28
C ARG A 464 12.52 -28.14 -2.83
N GLY A 465 13.41 -28.74 -2.04
CA GLY A 465 14.73 -29.18 -2.51
C GLY A 465 15.73 -28.04 -2.76
N LEU A 466 15.60 -26.89 -2.09
CA LEU A 466 16.55 -25.78 -2.25
C LEU A 466 17.96 -26.13 -1.73
N LEU A 467 18.97 -25.66 -2.45
CA LEU A 467 20.40 -25.82 -2.20
C LEU A 467 20.88 -24.73 -1.22
N GLY A 468 21.41 -25.15 -0.07
CA GLY A 468 21.94 -24.26 0.96
C GLY A 468 22.06 -24.94 2.31
N SER A 469 22.90 -24.40 3.20
CA SER A 469 23.04 -24.87 4.57
C SER A 469 21.78 -24.58 5.39
N GLN A 470 21.57 -25.30 6.50
CA GLN A 470 20.45 -25.03 7.41
C GLN A 470 20.44 -23.59 7.94
N ALA A 471 21.62 -23.01 8.18
CA ALA A 471 21.76 -21.62 8.58
C ALA A 471 21.26 -20.64 7.50
N GLN A 472 21.51 -20.95 6.22
CA GLN A 472 21.04 -20.11 5.10
C GLN A 472 19.54 -20.26 4.86
N LYS A 473 19.00 -21.47 5.01
CA LYS A 473 17.55 -21.71 4.99
C LYS A 473 16.85 -20.97 6.13
N GLN A 474 17.44 -20.97 7.31
CA GLN A 474 16.95 -20.20 8.45
C GLN A 474 17.03 -18.69 8.21
N GLN A 475 18.14 -18.19 7.67
CA GLN A 475 18.27 -16.78 7.31
C GLN A 475 17.20 -16.35 6.28
N LEU A 476 16.95 -17.17 5.26
CA LEU A 476 15.88 -16.93 4.28
C LEU A 476 14.50 -16.94 4.94
N ALA A 477 14.24 -17.90 5.83
CA ALA A 477 12.99 -17.98 6.59
C ALA A 477 12.77 -16.73 7.46
N GLU A 478 13.79 -16.29 8.19
CA GLU A 478 13.76 -15.08 9.03
C GLU A 478 13.58 -13.82 8.19
N GLN A 479 14.24 -13.74 7.03
CA GLN A 479 14.08 -12.63 6.09
C GLN A 479 12.62 -12.47 5.66
N TYR A 480 11.88 -13.57 5.47
CA TYR A 480 10.46 -13.56 5.11
C TYR A 480 9.48 -13.67 6.30
N GLY A 481 9.95 -13.43 7.53
CA GLY A 481 9.12 -13.48 8.74
C GLY A 481 8.47 -14.85 8.98
N CYS A 482 9.07 -15.91 8.46
CA CYS A 482 8.56 -17.29 8.48
C CYS A 482 7.12 -17.43 7.92
N ASN A 483 6.74 -16.59 6.95
CA ASN A 483 5.44 -16.69 6.30
C ASN A 483 5.45 -17.83 5.25
N PRO A 484 4.65 -18.91 5.41
CA PRO A 484 4.70 -20.07 4.52
C PRO A 484 4.41 -19.75 3.06
N PHE A 485 3.44 -18.86 2.78
CA PHE A 485 3.10 -18.51 1.41
C PHE A 485 4.18 -17.63 0.75
N ALA A 486 4.73 -16.67 1.50
CA ALA A 486 5.85 -15.86 1.02
C ALA A 486 7.06 -16.74 0.70
N LEU A 487 7.36 -17.69 1.59
CA LEU A 487 8.44 -18.65 1.39
C LEU A 487 8.18 -19.62 0.23
N LYS A 488 6.93 -20.03 -0.01
CA LYS A 488 6.58 -20.85 -1.19
C LYS A 488 6.84 -20.10 -2.49
N ILE A 489 6.50 -18.81 -2.56
CA ILE A 489 6.78 -17.97 -3.74
C ILE A 489 8.28 -17.77 -3.90
N ALA A 490 8.98 -17.41 -2.82
CA ALA A 490 10.42 -17.19 -2.84
C ALA A 490 11.16 -18.47 -3.23
N ALA A 491 10.81 -19.61 -2.65
CA ALA A 491 11.39 -20.91 -2.98
C ALA A 491 11.20 -21.27 -4.45
N SER A 492 9.98 -21.11 -4.98
CA SER A 492 9.73 -21.38 -6.41
C SER A 492 10.58 -20.46 -7.30
N SER A 493 10.68 -19.18 -6.95
CA SER A 493 11.45 -18.23 -7.74
C SER A 493 12.97 -18.46 -7.66
N ILE A 494 13.49 -18.87 -6.49
CA ILE A 494 14.90 -19.28 -6.33
C ILE A 494 15.17 -20.55 -7.15
N GLN A 495 14.22 -21.49 -7.17
CA GLN A 495 14.32 -22.71 -7.94
C GLN A 495 14.35 -22.42 -9.44
N ASP A 496 13.48 -21.52 -9.92
CA ASP A 496 13.35 -21.20 -11.34
C ASP A 496 14.48 -20.29 -11.87
N LEU A 497 14.94 -19.32 -11.07
CA LEU A 497 15.89 -18.28 -11.52
C LEU A 497 17.34 -18.55 -11.14
N LEU A 498 17.57 -19.35 -10.09
CA LEU A 498 18.89 -19.57 -9.49
C LEU A 498 19.17 -21.06 -9.25
N ASP A 499 18.45 -21.95 -9.94
CA ASP A 499 18.58 -23.41 -9.86
C ASP A 499 18.54 -23.95 -8.41
N GLY A 500 17.82 -23.24 -7.53
CA GLY A 500 17.68 -23.59 -6.12
C GLY A 500 18.78 -23.07 -5.19
N ASP A 501 19.78 -22.33 -5.67
CA ASP A 501 20.91 -21.82 -4.86
C ASP A 501 20.51 -20.61 -3.99
N ILE A 502 20.35 -20.85 -2.69
CA ILE A 502 20.02 -19.82 -1.70
C ILE A 502 21.20 -18.84 -1.50
N VAL A 503 22.44 -19.28 -1.67
CA VAL A 503 23.63 -18.42 -1.49
C VAL A 503 23.72 -17.38 -2.59
N ALA A 504 23.47 -17.81 -3.83
CA ALA A 504 23.38 -16.89 -4.96
C ALA A 504 22.27 -15.86 -4.75
N PHE A 505 21.11 -16.29 -4.22
CA PHE A 505 19.99 -15.42 -3.91
C PHE A 505 20.32 -14.37 -2.84
N LEU A 506 20.84 -14.82 -1.68
CA LEU A 506 21.17 -13.93 -0.55
C LEU A 506 22.28 -12.92 -0.89
N LYS A 507 23.10 -13.17 -1.92
CA LYS A 507 24.13 -12.24 -2.40
C LYS A 507 23.60 -11.12 -3.30
N GLN A 508 22.43 -11.29 -3.90
CA GLN A 508 21.93 -10.35 -4.92
C GLN A 508 21.18 -9.13 -4.35
N ASP A 509 21.00 -9.00 -3.03
CA ASP A 509 20.18 -7.94 -2.40
C ASP A 509 18.74 -7.82 -2.99
N VAL A 510 18.27 -8.84 -3.74
CA VAL A 510 16.92 -8.88 -4.30
C VAL A 510 15.96 -9.43 -3.25
N VAL A 511 15.33 -8.54 -2.49
CA VAL A 511 14.52 -8.93 -1.32
C VAL A 511 13.09 -9.38 -1.68
N LEU A 512 12.54 -8.99 -2.85
CA LEU A 512 11.08 -9.07 -3.09
C LEU A 512 10.66 -9.60 -4.47
N PHE A 513 10.08 -10.80 -4.50
CA PHE A 513 9.41 -11.39 -5.66
C PHE A 513 7.99 -10.82 -5.89
N ASN A 514 7.52 -10.84 -7.13
CA ASN A 514 6.23 -10.27 -7.57
C ASN A 514 5.01 -10.80 -6.80
N GLY A 515 5.01 -12.06 -6.37
CA GLY A 515 3.89 -12.62 -5.59
C GLY A 515 3.75 -12.01 -4.19
N ILE A 516 4.87 -11.70 -3.52
CA ILE A 516 4.87 -11.02 -2.21
C ILE A 516 4.51 -9.54 -2.38
N ARG A 517 5.01 -8.90 -3.45
CA ARG A 517 4.61 -7.54 -3.82
C ARG A 517 3.10 -7.42 -3.96
N ARG A 518 2.44 -8.35 -4.67
CA ARG A 518 0.97 -8.36 -4.83
C ARG A 518 0.23 -8.49 -3.49
N LEU A 519 0.70 -9.36 -2.59
CA LEU A 519 0.07 -9.50 -1.26
C LEU A 519 0.22 -8.24 -0.41
N LEU A 520 1.42 -7.66 -0.34
CA LEU A 520 1.65 -6.42 0.39
C LEU A 520 0.90 -5.26 -0.26
N GLU A 521 0.78 -5.24 -1.59
CA GLU A 521 -0.01 -4.24 -2.31
C GLU A 521 -1.49 -4.30 -1.92
N GLN A 522 -2.07 -5.50 -1.88
CA GLN A 522 -3.44 -5.70 -1.41
C GLN A 522 -3.63 -5.21 0.03
N GLN A 523 -2.66 -5.48 0.92
CA GLN A 523 -2.72 -5.00 2.31
C GLN A 523 -2.63 -3.48 2.40
N LEU A 524 -1.69 -2.86 1.68
CA LEU A 524 -1.50 -1.41 1.73
C LEU A 524 -2.66 -0.65 1.08
N ARG A 525 -3.32 -1.19 0.04
CA ARG A 525 -4.49 -0.55 -0.59
C ARG A 525 -5.67 -0.42 0.38
N ARG A 526 -5.77 -1.30 1.37
CA ARG A 526 -6.81 -1.29 2.40
C ARG A 526 -6.54 -0.30 3.54
N LEU A 527 -5.33 0.23 3.64
CA LEU A 527 -4.95 1.17 4.69
C LEU A 527 -5.54 2.56 4.42
N SER A 528 -5.94 3.24 5.49
CA SER A 528 -6.33 4.65 5.45
C SER A 528 -5.13 5.54 5.06
N PRO A 529 -5.35 6.79 4.58
CA PRO A 529 -4.24 7.69 4.21
C PRO A 529 -3.24 7.94 5.34
N LEU A 530 -3.71 8.01 6.58
CA LEU A 530 -2.86 8.18 7.76
C LEU A 530 -2.02 6.94 8.05
N GLU A 531 -2.62 5.75 7.95
CA GLU A 531 -1.90 4.48 8.12
C GLU A 531 -0.82 4.31 7.05
N GLN A 532 -1.13 4.63 5.78
CA GLN A 532 -0.12 4.64 4.71
C GLN A 532 0.99 5.65 5.00
N SER A 533 0.65 6.83 5.53
CA SER A 533 1.64 7.84 5.91
C SER A 533 2.58 7.34 7.02
N ILE A 534 2.03 6.70 8.05
CA ILE A 534 2.83 6.06 9.11
C ILE A 534 3.74 4.99 8.51
N MET A 535 3.24 4.18 7.58
CA MET A 535 4.05 3.16 6.92
C MET A 535 5.24 3.78 6.17
N TYR A 536 5.04 4.85 5.40
CA TYR A 536 6.16 5.54 4.75
C TYR A 536 7.14 6.14 5.76
N TRP A 537 6.66 6.74 6.84
CA TRP A 537 7.54 7.31 7.86
C TRP A 537 8.37 6.28 8.61
N LEU A 538 7.81 5.13 8.95
CA LEU A 538 8.57 4.01 9.53
C LEU A 538 9.64 3.50 8.54
N ALA A 539 9.32 3.45 7.25
CA ALA A 539 10.25 3.05 6.21
C ALA A 539 11.37 4.10 5.95
N ILE A 540 11.09 5.39 6.15
CA ILE A 540 12.08 6.48 6.06
C ILE A 540 12.97 6.48 7.30
N ASN A 541 12.39 6.35 8.50
CA ASN A 541 13.12 6.41 9.76
C ASN A 541 14.05 5.21 9.94
N ARG A 542 13.67 4.02 9.45
CA ARG A 542 14.46 2.77 9.45
C ARG A 542 14.98 2.33 10.84
N GLU A 543 14.40 2.87 11.90
CA GLU A 543 14.69 2.54 13.29
C GLU A 543 13.39 2.46 14.09
N TRP A 544 13.49 1.93 15.31
CA TRP A 544 12.42 2.02 16.31
C TRP A 544 12.03 3.49 16.51
N THR A 545 10.84 3.84 16.06
CA THR A 545 10.33 5.22 16.06
C THR A 545 9.27 5.38 17.14
N THR A 546 9.41 6.42 17.95
CA THR A 546 8.44 6.77 18.99
C THR A 546 7.23 7.51 18.40
N ILE A 547 6.13 7.56 19.16
CA ILE A 547 4.93 8.31 18.76
C ILE A 547 5.22 9.81 18.61
N ALA A 548 6.10 10.36 19.45
CA ALA A 548 6.49 11.77 19.39
C ALA A 548 7.27 12.10 18.11
N GLU A 549 8.18 11.23 17.70
CA GLU A 549 8.91 11.36 16.45
C GLU A 549 7.98 11.24 15.23
N LEU A 550 7.10 10.24 15.20
CA LEU A 550 6.09 10.11 14.14
C LEU A 550 5.18 11.34 14.06
N ALA A 551 4.71 11.86 15.20
CA ALA A 551 3.86 13.05 15.23
C ALA A 551 4.57 14.30 14.71
N ALA A 552 5.89 14.42 14.93
CA ALA A 552 6.70 15.52 14.41
C ALA A 552 6.98 15.38 12.91
N ASP A 553 7.05 14.16 12.40
CA ASP A 553 7.33 13.85 10.99
C ASP A 553 6.08 14.01 10.09
N ILE A 554 4.90 13.55 10.55
CA ILE A 554 3.67 13.53 9.75
C ILE A 554 3.14 14.94 9.46
N VAL A 555 2.90 15.21 8.17
CA VAL A 555 2.30 16.45 7.65
C VAL A 555 1.08 16.06 6.80
N PRO A 556 -0.10 16.70 7.00
CA PRO A 556 -0.42 17.74 7.98
C PRO A 556 -0.45 17.21 9.42
N ILE A 557 -0.34 18.10 10.42
CA ILE A 557 -0.34 17.74 11.84
C ILE A 557 -1.62 16.98 12.19
N VAL A 558 -1.46 15.81 12.82
CA VAL A 558 -2.55 14.91 13.20
C VAL A 558 -2.71 14.88 14.71
N PRO A 559 -3.96 14.89 15.24
CA PRO A 559 -4.19 14.69 16.67
C PRO A 559 -3.60 13.37 17.16
N GLN A 560 -2.97 13.37 18.34
CA GLN A 560 -2.33 12.18 18.91
C GLN A 560 -3.29 10.99 19.05
N THR A 561 -4.58 11.24 19.30
CA THR A 561 -5.62 10.20 19.37
C THR A 561 -5.77 9.45 18.05
N ARG A 562 -5.84 10.15 16.91
CA ARG A 562 -5.91 9.52 15.58
C ARG A 562 -4.63 8.78 15.21
N LEU A 563 -3.47 9.29 15.64
CA LEU A 563 -2.19 8.60 15.44
C LEU A 563 -2.15 7.29 16.22
N LEU A 564 -2.64 7.27 17.46
CA LEU A 564 -2.76 6.05 18.28
C LEU A 564 -3.74 5.05 17.66
N GLU A 565 -4.92 5.49 17.21
CA GLU A 565 -5.90 4.65 16.51
C GLU A 565 -5.28 3.98 15.26
N ALA A 566 -4.53 4.75 14.47
CA ALA A 566 -3.88 4.24 13.26
C ALA A 566 -2.73 3.26 13.57
N LEU A 567 -1.93 3.51 14.61
CA LEU A 567 -0.88 2.58 15.07
C LEU A 567 -1.47 1.29 15.63
N GLU A 568 -2.57 1.36 16.38
CA GLU A 568 -3.29 0.19 16.87
C GLU A 568 -3.83 -0.66 15.71
N SER A 569 -4.47 -0.01 14.73
CA SER A 569 -4.92 -0.63 13.49
C SER A 569 -3.79 -1.36 12.73
N LEU A 570 -2.67 -0.67 12.50
CA LEU A 570 -1.51 -1.25 11.82
C LEU A 570 -0.91 -2.43 12.59
N SER A 571 -0.92 -2.37 13.93
CA SER A 571 -0.47 -3.45 14.80
C SER A 571 -1.41 -4.66 14.68
N TRP A 572 -2.73 -4.47 14.62
CA TRP A 572 -3.69 -5.56 14.43
C TRP A 572 -3.55 -6.23 13.06
N ARG A 573 -3.21 -5.47 12.02
CA ARG A 573 -2.92 -5.98 10.67
C ARG A 573 -1.56 -6.69 10.58
N ASN A 574 -0.75 -6.68 11.64
CA ASN A 574 0.62 -7.22 11.69
C ASN A 574 1.57 -6.62 10.63
N LEU A 575 1.35 -5.37 10.23
CA LEU A 575 2.24 -4.66 9.30
C LEU A 575 3.40 -3.94 10.01
N ILE A 576 3.26 -3.74 11.32
CA ILE A 576 4.26 -3.07 12.17
C ILE A 576 4.56 -3.91 13.43
N GLU A 577 5.76 -3.76 13.95
CA GLU A 577 6.21 -4.32 15.21
C GLU A 577 6.17 -3.25 16.31
N ARG A 578 5.95 -3.67 17.56
CA ARG A 578 5.86 -2.77 18.72
C ARG A 578 6.82 -3.21 19.82
N ARG A 579 7.60 -2.27 20.36
CA ARG A 579 8.49 -2.47 21.50
C ARG A 579 8.52 -1.22 22.38
N GLN A 580 8.10 -1.36 23.64
CA GLN A 580 8.20 -0.29 24.67
C GLN A 580 7.70 1.11 24.20
N GLY A 581 6.60 1.15 23.43
CA GLY A 581 6.05 2.42 22.92
C GLY A 581 6.73 2.98 21.67
N SER A 582 7.66 2.23 21.09
CA SER A 582 8.24 2.47 19.76
C SER A 582 7.72 1.45 18.76
N TYR A 583 7.75 1.84 17.48
CA TYR A 583 7.21 1.07 16.37
C TYR A 583 8.24 0.96 15.25
N THR A 584 8.23 -0.15 14.54
CA THR A 584 9.01 -0.36 13.31
C THR A 584 8.22 -1.25 12.35
N GLN A 585 8.74 -1.52 11.16
CA GLN A 585 8.20 -2.50 10.23
C GLN A 585 9.05 -3.76 10.23
N GLN A 586 8.42 -4.88 9.87
CA GLN A 586 9.16 -6.08 9.50
C GLN A 586 10.02 -5.80 8.26
N PRO A 587 11.22 -6.42 8.12
CA PRO A 587 12.14 -6.13 7.03
C PRO A 587 11.52 -6.21 5.63
N VAL A 588 10.75 -7.26 5.31
CA VAL A 588 10.09 -7.41 4.00
C VAL A 588 9.11 -6.27 3.70
N VAL A 589 8.34 -5.88 4.72
CA VAL A 589 7.34 -4.83 4.61
C VAL A 589 8.03 -3.49 4.40
N MET A 590 9.11 -3.25 5.15
CA MET A 590 9.92 -2.03 5.03
C MET A 590 10.51 -1.88 3.64
N GLU A 591 11.16 -2.92 3.11
CA GLU A 591 11.74 -2.88 1.76
C GLU A 591 10.67 -2.65 0.69
N TYR A 592 9.49 -3.29 0.82
CA TYR A 592 8.39 -3.05 -0.12
C TYR A 592 7.84 -1.62 -0.05
N VAL A 593 7.66 -1.09 1.16
CA VAL A 593 7.17 0.28 1.36
C VAL A 593 8.19 1.30 0.86
N THR A 594 9.49 1.07 1.08
CA THR A 594 10.58 1.90 0.56
C THR A 594 10.57 1.89 -0.98
N ASP A 595 10.52 0.71 -1.61
CA ASP A 595 10.45 0.57 -3.07
C ASP A 595 9.26 1.35 -3.65
N ARG A 596 8.08 1.21 -3.01
CA ARG A 596 6.86 1.90 -3.44
C ARG A 596 6.96 3.41 -3.26
N LEU A 597 7.57 3.89 -2.17
CA LEU A 597 7.81 5.32 -1.95
C LEU A 597 8.69 5.89 -3.06
N VAL A 598 9.82 5.22 -3.32
CA VAL A 598 10.79 5.62 -4.35
C VAL A 598 10.16 5.62 -5.74
N GLU A 599 9.39 4.59 -6.08
CA GLU A 599 8.67 4.50 -7.35
C GLU A 599 7.68 5.65 -7.52
N ARG A 600 6.85 5.91 -6.52
CA ARG A 600 5.85 6.98 -6.59
C ARG A 600 6.51 8.35 -6.65
N VAL A 601 7.47 8.65 -5.79
CA VAL A 601 8.20 9.93 -5.82
C VAL A 601 8.93 10.11 -7.15
N GLY A 602 9.56 9.06 -7.71
CA GLY A 602 10.17 9.13 -9.04
C GLY A 602 9.15 9.49 -10.13
N ASN A 603 7.97 8.86 -10.11
CA ASN A 603 6.90 9.17 -11.05
C ASN A 603 6.32 10.58 -10.85
N GLU A 604 6.19 11.04 -9.61
CA GLU A 604 5.77 12.40 -9.27
C GLU A 604 6.71 13.46 -9.84
N LEU A 605 8.03 13.26 -9.70
CA LEU A 605 9.03 14.16 -10.26
C LEU A 605 8.95 14.21 -11.78
N VAL A 606 8.72 13.06 -12.44
CA VAL A 606 8.55 12.97 -13.90
C VAL A 606 7.27 13.69 -14.36
N ASN A 607 6.15 13.42 -13.67
CA ASN A 607 4.83 13.94 -14.02
C ASN A 607 4.55 15.35 -13.49
N GLN A 608 5.43 15.89 -12.65
CA GLN A 608 5.30 17.19 -11.96
C GLN A 608 4.11 17.25 -10.97
N ASP A 609 3.72 16.11 -10.41
CA ASP A 609 2.69 16.00 -9.38
C ASP A 609 3.32 15.72 -8.01
N ILE A 610 3.78 16.76 -7.32
CA ILE A 610 4.70 16.64 -6.17
C ILE A 610 4.00 16.42 -4.81
N ASP A 611 3.08 15.47 -4.69
CA ASP A 611 2.36 15.21 -3.44
C ASP A 611 3.23 14.50 -2.38
N LEU A 612 3.69 13.27 -2.62
CA LEU A 612 4.61 12.57 -1.73
C LEU A 612 5.94 13.33 -1.59
N PHE A 613 6.46 13.90 -2.68
CA PHE A 613 7.69 14.72 -2.64
C PHE A 613 7.57 15.92 -1.69
N SER A 614 6.35 16.41 -1.44
CA SER A 614 6.06 17.50 -0.51
C SER A 614 5.88 17.07 0.94
N ASN A 615 5.41 15.83 1.16
CA ASN A 615 4.93 15.36 2.46
C ASN A 615 5.90 14.41 3.17
N TYR A 616 6.93 13.89 2.48
CA TYR A 616 7.90 12.94 3.04
C TYR A 616 9.34 13.40 2.82
N ALA A 617 10.21 13.16 3.79
CA ALA A 617 11.64 13.44 3.66
C ALA A 617 12.35 12.32 2.89
N LEU A 618 13.17 12.68 1.90
CA LEU A 618 14.06 11.71 1.22
C LEU A 618 15.35 11.45 2.01
N LEU A 619 15.69 12.36 2.90
CA LEU A 619 16.88 12.34 3.75
C LEU A 619 16.54 13.07 5.06
N LYS A 620 16.95 12.52 6.20
CA LYS A 620 16.89 13.22 7.49
C LYS A 620 18.30 13.58 7.95
N THR A 621 18.45 14.78 8.48
CA THR A 621 19.75 15.28 8.95
C THR A 621 19.92 15.13 10.48
N ASN A 622 18.83 14.94 11.22
CA ASN A 622 18.83 14.79 12.68
C ASN A 622 18.93 13.33 13.13
N VAL A 623 19.30 12.41 12.23
CA VAL A 623 19.50 10.98 12.50
C VAL A 623 20.99 10.64 12.55
N LYS A 624 21.33 9.47 13.09
CA LYS A 624 22.70 8.95 13.12
C LYS A 624 23.25 8.79 11.69
N GLU A 625 24.56 8.96 11.54
CA GLU A 625 25.22 9.00 10.23
C GLU A 625 24.93 7.76 9.37
N TYR A 626 25.03 6.55 9.95
CA TYR A 626 24.77 5.31 9.20
C TYR A 626 23.32 5.20 8.69
N ILE A 627 22.35 5.80 9.39
CA ILE A 627 20.94 5.83 8.93
C ILE A 627 20.83 6.77 7.75
N ARG A 628 21.49 7.94 7.82
CA ARG A 628 21.50 8.91 6.73
C ARG A 628 22.17 8.33 5.49
N GLU A 629 23.31 7.67 5.62
CA GLU A 629 23.96 6.95 4.51
C GLU A 629 23.03 5.90 3.89
N THR A 630 22.26 5.19 4.72
CA THR A 630 21.26 4.22 4.25
C THR A 630 20.10 4.89 3.53
N GLN A 631 19.56 6.00 4.04
CA GLN A 631 18.52 6.80 3.39
C GLN A 631 19.01 7.37 2.05
N GLN A 632 20.24 7.86 2.02
CA GLN A 632 20.86 8.35 0.79
C GLN A 632 20.96 7.23 -0.25
N ARG A 633 21.41 6.03 0.14
CA ARG A 633 21.56 4.90 -0.79
C ARG A 633 20.23 4.32 -1.26
N LEU A 634 19.27 4.12 -0.37
CA LEU A 634 18.04 3.37 -0.67
C LEU A 634 16.87 4.27 -1.11
N ILE A 635 16.89 5.56 -0.77
CA ILE A 635 15.80 6.50 -1.10
C ILE A 635 16.29 7.55 -2.08
N LEU A 636 17.25 8.40 -1.68
CA LEU A 636 17.67 9.55 -2.49
C LEU A 636 18.31 9.12 -3.82
N ALA A 637 19.24 8.17 -3.77
CA ALA A 637 19.94 7.65 -4.94
C ALA A 637 18.99 6.94 -5.91
N GLU A 638 18.06 6.12 -5.41
CA GLU A 638 17.11 5.41 -6.26
C GLU A 638 16.07 6.34 -6.91
N VAL A 639 15.64 7.38 -6.19
CA VAL A 639 14.82 8.45 -6.78
C VAL A 639 15.61 9.20 -7.87
N ALA A 640 16.88 9.53 -7.61
CA ALA A 640 17.76 10.18 -8.58
C ALA A 640 17.98 9.32 -9.83
N ASN A 641 18.24 8.02 -9.67
CA ASN A 641 18.41 7.04 -10.75
C ASN A 641 17.16 6.99 -11.64
N ARG A 642 15.96 6.94 -11.05
CA ARG A 642 14.70 6.94 -11.81
C ARG A 642 14.54 8.21 -12.65
N VAL A 643 14.82 9.38 -12.09
CA VAL A 643 14.77 10.63 -12.86
C VAL A 643 15.79 10.62 -14.02
N GLN A 644 17.01 10.12 -13.78
CA GLN A 644 18.05 9.98 -14.82
C GLN A 644 17.65 8.98 -15.93
N THR A 645 16.94 7.90 -15.61
CA THR A 645 16.52 6.91 -16.63
C THR A 645 15.55 7.50 -17.65
N VAL A 646 14.68 8.41 -17.22
CA VAL A 646 13.74 9.13 -18.08
C VAL A 646 14.46 10.29 -18.79
N ASP A 647 15.21 11.08 -18.03
CA ASP A 647 15.95 12.24 -18.53
C ASP A 647 17.44 11.92 -18.64
N LYS A 648 17.85 11.41 -19.79
CA LYS A 648 19.22 10.95 -20.07
C LYS A 648 20.32 12.03 -20.00
N THR A 649 19.97 13.30 -19.78
CA THR A 649 20.92 14.43 -19.82
C THR A 649 20.72 15.35 -18.61
N SER A 650 21.82 15.76 -17.96
CA SER A 650 21.79 16.64 -16.77
C SER A 650 20.97 17.92 -17.00
N ALA A 651 21.05 18.53 -18.19
CA ALA A 651 20.29 19.74 -18.53
C ALA A 651 18.75 19.56 -18.50
N ARG A 652 18.24 18.36 -18.84
CA ARG A 652 16.80 18.06 -18.78
C ARG A 652 16.34 17.88 -17.33
N ILE A 653 17.16 17.21 -16.54
CA ILE A 653 16.93 17.02 -15.10
C ILE A 653 16.89 18.39 -14.42
N GLU A 654 17.88 19.24 -14.69
CA GLU A 654 17.94 20.60 -14.17
C GLU A 654 16.71 21.42 -14.56
N ALA A 655 16.31 21.41 -15.83
CA ALA A 655 15.10 22.11 -16.30
C ALA A 655 13.82 21.61 -15.62
N ARG A 656 13.74 20.31 -15.28
CA ARG A 656 12.61 19.72 -14.55
C ARG A 656 12.61 20.16 -13.08
N LEU A 657 13.75 20.10 -12.40
CA LEU A 657 13.89 20.56 -11.02
C LEU A 657 13.58 22.06 -10.89
N GLN A 658 14.00 22.88 -11.87
CA GLN A 658 13.63 24.30 -11.93
C GLN A 658 12.13 24.53 -12.11
N LYS A 659 11.44 23.69 -12.90
CA LYS A 659 9.97 23.75 -13.02
C LYS A 659 9.28 23.39 -11.70
N ILE A 660 9.78 22.37 -11.00
CA ILE A 660 9.26 22.00 -9.68
C ILE A 660 9.47 23.16 -8.70
N LEU A 661 10.64 23.79 -8.67
CA LEU A 661 10.90 24.97 -7.85
C LEU A 661 9.90 26.11 -8.12
N LYS A 662 9.62 26.41 -9.39
CA LYS A 662 8.59 27.41 -9.76
C LYS A 662 7.19 27.01 -9.29
N LEU A 663 6.86 25.72 -9.35
CA LEU A 663 5.58 25.20 -8.84
C LEU A 663 5.49 25.39 -7.33
N LEU A 664 6.57 25.14 -6.58
CA LEU A 664 6.65 25.37 -5.13
C LEU A 664 6.41 26.83 -4.76
N GLN A 665 7.04 27.77 -5.48
CA GLN A 665 6.86 29.21 -5.27
C GLN A 665 5.43 29.70 -5.56
N SER A 666 4.68 28.98 -6.40
CA SER A 666 3.29 29.34 -6.74
C SER A 666 2.25 28.88 -5.73
N ARG A 667 2.60 28.00 -4.78
CA ARG A 667 1.68 27.46 -3.78
C ARG A 667 1.51 28.44 -2.61
N SER A 668 0.27 28.58 -2.12
CA SER A 668 -0.06 29.47 -0.99
C SER A 668 0.44 28.97 0.36
N ALA A 669 0.64 27.65 0.50
CA ALA A 669 1.26 27.03 1.67
C ALA A 669 2.57 26.36 1.24
N SER A 670 3.66 26.65 1.97
CA SER A 670 4.95 26.00 1.71
C SER A 670 4.84 24.52 2.07
N PRO A 671 5.01 23.59 1.12
CA PRO A 671 5.12 22.18 1.43
C PRO A 671 6.36 21.94 2.31
N ALA A 672 6.20 21.16 3.38
CA ALA A 672 7.17 21.08 4.47
C ALA A 672 8.53 20.48 4.05
N TYR A 673 8.53 19.50 3.14
CA TYR A 673 9.74 18.75 2.77
C TYR A 673 10.25 19.02 1.35
N ALA A 674 9.42 19.54 0.45
CA ALA A 674 9.76 19.60 -0.97
C ALA A 674 11.03 20.42 -1.27
N ALA A 675 11.18 21.59 -0.65
CA ALA A 675 12.33 22.46 -0.89
C ALA A 675 13.64 21.80 -0.40
N GLY A 676 13.61 21.18 0.79
CA GLY A 676 14.75 20.43 1.32
C GLY A 676 15.10 19.21 0.47
N ASN A 677 14.09 18.45 0.05
CA ASN A 677 14.27 17.31 -0.86
C ASN A 677 14.86 17.74 -2.21
N LEU A 678 14.45 18.89 -2.75
CA LEU A 678 14.96 19.42 -4.01
C LEU A 678 16.44 19.78 -3.90
N ILE A 679 16.83 20.45 -2.81
CA ILE A 679 18.23 20.74 -2.51
C ILE A 679 19.04 19.44 -2.41
N ASN A 680 18.57 18.48 -1.62
CA ASN A 680 19.27 17.21 -1.42
C ASN A 680 19.47 16.46 -2.75
N LEU A 681 18.46 16.45 -3.64
CA LEU A 681 18.57 15.87 -4.97
C LEU A 681 19.58 16.63 -5.85
N CYS A 682 19.55 17.96 -5.87
CA CYS A 682 20.52 18.75 -6.64
C CYS A 682 21.95 18.50 -6.14
N CYS A 683 22.17 18.52 -4.83
CA CYS A 683 23.45 18.23 -4.19
C CYS A 683 23.97 16.83 -4.56
N TYR A 684 23.12 15.81 -4.48
CA TYR A 684 23.47 14.42 -4.84
C TYR A 684 23.80 14.28 -6.34
N LEU A 685 23.03 14.92 -7.21
CA LEU A 685 23.22 14.92 -8.65
C LEU A 685 24.36 15.83 -9.14
N GLN A 686 25.04 16.54 -8.23
CA GLN A 686 26.06 17.54 -8.54
C GLN A 686 25.57 18.64 -9.49
N ILE A 687 24.29 19.04 -9.35
CA ILE A 687 23.71 20.16 -10.08
C ILE A 687 24.12 21.46 -9.41
N ASP A 688 24.63 22.40 -10.20
CA ASP A 688 24.97 23.72 -9.72
C ASP A 688 23.69 24.49 -9.36
N LEU A 689 23.61 24.94 -8.10
CA LEU A 689 22.48 25.69 -7.58
C LEU A 689 22.59 27.20 -7.87
N THR A 690 23.68 27.69 -8.46
CA THR A 690 23.85 29.13 -8.71
C THR A 690 22.66 29.74 -9.45
N GLY A 691 22.11 30.84 -8.90
CA GLY A 691 20.95 31.54 -9.47
C GLY A 691 19.58 30.93 -9.12
N TYR A 692 19.52 29.85 -8.34
CA TYR A 692 18.25 29.32 -7.84
C TYR A 692 17.60 30.26 -6.82
N ASP A 693 16.27 30.29 -6.82
CA ASP A 693 15.47 31.13 -5.92
C ASP A 693 14.58 30.28 -5.00
N PHE A 694 15.00 30.14 -3.74
CA PHE A 694 14.27 29.46 -2.68
C PHE A 694 13.61 30.46 -1.72
N SER A 695 13.39 31.69 -2.14
CA SER A 695 12.78 32.70 -1.28
C SER A 695 11.38 32.27 -0.79
N ARG A 696 11.07 32.60 0.47
CA ARG A 696 9.79 32.32 1.14
C ARG A 696 9.41 30.84 1.27
N LEU A 697 10.35 29.92 1.04
CA LEU A 697 10.12 28.49 1.23
C LEU A 697 10.63 28.02 2.59
N THR A 698 9.95 27.04 3.17
CA THR A 698 10.43 26.31 4.34
C THR A 698 11.26 25.11 3.87
N MET A 699 12.50 25.02 4.36
CA MET A 699 13.44 23.95 4.09
C MET A 699 13.61 23.09 5.33
N ARG A 700 13.07 21.88 5.28
CA ARG A 700 13.26 20.87 6.31
C ARG A 700 14.24 19.81 5.83
N TYR A 701 15.21 19.45 6.68
CA TYR A 701 16.25 18.44 6.38
C TYR A 701 17.10 18.70 5.13
N ALA A 702 17.37 19.97 4.79
CA ALA A 702 18.33 20.28 3.74
C ALA A 702 19.76 20.01 4.24
N ASP A 703 20.51 19.18 3.51
CA ASP A 703 21.94 18.96 3.73
C ASP A 703 22.76 19.85 2.80
N LEU A 704 23.34 20.90 3.39
CA LEU A 704 24.10 21.94 2.70
C LEU A 704 25.60 21.88 3.05
N GLN A 705 26.07 20.75 3.61
CA GLN A 705 27.47 20.59 3.96
C GLN A 705 28.34 20.42 2.71
N GLY A 706 29.45 21.16 2.63
CA GLY A 706 30.44 21.03 1.55
C GLY A 706 30.02 21.60 0.19
N HIS A 707 28.85 22.24 0.08
CA HIS A 707 28.33 22.80 -1.18
C HIS A 707 28.46 24.32 -1.25
N TRP A 708 28.80 24.83 -2.44
CA TRP A 708 28.85 26.27 -2.71
C TRP A 708 27.45 26.82 -3.00
N LEU A 709 27.00 27.80 -2.21
CA LEU A 709 25.64 28.36 -2.28
C LEU A 709 25.59 29.81 -2.76
N GLN A 710 26.69 30.36 -3.27
CA GLN A 710 26.68 31.72 -3.82
C GLN A 710 26.61 31.68 -5.35
N PRO A 711 25.60 32.29 -6.00
CA PRO A 711 24.52 33.15 -5.49
C PRO A 711 23.12 32.48 -5.52
N VAL A 712 22.74 31.76 -4.46
CA VAL A 712 21.37 31.21 -4.27
C VAL A 712 20.53 32.20 -3.44
N ASN A 713 19.30 32.50 -3.87
CA ASN A 713 18.40 33.38 -3.12
C ASN A 713 17.62 32.61 -2.06
N PHE A 714 17.81 32.97 -0.78
CA PHE A 714 17.11 32.39 0.38
C PHE A 714 16.29 33.45 1.15
N GLN A 715 15.94 34.57 0.52
CA GLN A 715 15.20 35.65 1.17
C GLN A 715 13.89 35.16 1.81
N ASP A 716 13.64 35.52 3.07
CA ASP A 716 12.44 35.14 3.83
C ASP A 716 12.19 33.62 3.93
N SER A 717 13.22 32.79 3.71
CA SER A 717 13.11 31.35 3.87
C SER A 717 13.29 30.90 5.32
N GLN A 718 12.69 29.76 5.68
CA GLN A 718 12.81 29.16 7.02
C GLN A 718 13.59 27.86 6.93
N PHE A 719 14.56 27.65 7.82
CA PHE A 719 15.33 26.41 7.91
C PHE A 719 14.95 25.65 9.18
N GLU A 720 14.45 24.44 9.02
CA GLU A 720 14.12 23.53 10.12
C GLU A 720 15.00 22.30 10.04
N THR A 721 15.71 21.98 11.12
CA THR A 721 16.53 20.75 11.19
C THR A 721 17.43 20.58 9.95
N SER A 722 18.04 21.64 9.41
CA SER A 722 18.90 21.58 8.23
C SER A 722 20.37 21.63 8.66
N LEU A 723 21.27 20.98 7.91
CA LEU A 723 22.69 20.96 8.19
C LEU A 723 23.43 21.95 7.31
N PHE A 724 24.29 22.74 7.93
CA PHE A 724 25.21 23.64 7.24
C PHE A 724 26.64 23.17 7.47
N THR A 725 27.53 23.52 6.55
CA THR A 725 28.98 23.35 6.74
C THR A 725 29.34 24.02 8.07
N GLN A 726 29.87 23.25 9.02
CA GLN A 726 30.30 23.80 10.31
C GLN A 726 31.42 24.82 10.06
N ILE A 727 31.04 26.10 10.09
CA ILE A 727 32.01 27.16 10.29
C ILE A 727 32.47 27.02 11.74
N ALA A 728 33.78 27.11 11.94
CA ALA A 728 34.46 26.87 13.22
C ALA A 728 33.76 27.56 14.41
N LYS A 729 33.95 26.97 15.61
CA LYS A 729 33.53 27.53 16.90
C LYS A 729 33.62 29.05 16.94
N VAL A 730 32.63 29.70 17.57
CA VAL A 730 32.43 31.16 17.66
C VAL A 730 33.73 31.93 17.49
N SER A 731 33.88 32.56 16.32
CA SER A 731 35.02 33.40 16.01
C SER A 731 34.75 34.80 16.57
N PHE A 732 35.59 35.25 17.49
CA PHE A 732 35.44 36.57 18.11
C PHE A 732 36.23 37.65 17.37
N SER A 733 37.17 37.26 16.52
CA SER A 733 38.04 38.17 15.78
C SER A 733 38.27 37.70 14.34
N LEU A 734 38.23 38.65 13.41
CA LEU A 734 38.35 38.46 11.96
C LEU A 734 39.16 39.61 11.38
N ALA A 735 40.14 39.34 10.52
CA ALA A 735 40.83 40.38 9.77
C ALA A 735 41.30 39.92 8.38
N PHE A 736 41.11 40.78 7.40
CA PHE A 736 41.60 40.61 6.04
C PHE A 736 43.07 41.05 5.95
N SER A 737 43.87 40.33 5.17
CA SER A 737 45.19 40.81 4.77
C SER A 737 45.06 42.11 3.96
N PRO A 738 46.07 43.00 3.98
CA PRO A 738 45.99 44.29 3.27
C PRO A 738 45.76 44.16 1.77
N ASP A 739 46.18 43.06 1.16
CA ASP A 739 45.96 42.74 -0.25
C ASP A 739 44.60 42.07 -0.54
N GLY A 740 43.80 41.80 0.50
CA GLY A 740 42.47 41.21 0.40
C GLY A 740 42.45 39.74 -0.01
N LYS A 741 43.59 39.04 -0.04
CA LYS A 741 43.66 37.63 -0.49
C LYS A 741 43.49 36.61 0.62
N LEU A 742 43.85 36.97 1.85
CA LEU A 742 43.80 36.10 3.01
C LEU A 742 42.82 36.63 4.07
N LEU A 743 42.12 35.72 4.74
CA LEU A 743 41.29 35.98 5.90
C LEU A 743 41.85 35.20 7.09
N ALA A 744 42.21 35.90 8.16
CA ALA A 744 42.59 35.29 9.43
C ALA A 744 41.46 35.45 10.45
N HIS A 745 41.18 34.40 11.23
CA HIS A 745 40.24 34.45 12.34
C HIS A 745 40.73 33.64 13.55
N GLY A 746 40.34 34.11 14.73
CA GLY A 746 40.59 33.45 16.01
C GLY A 746 39.30 32.95 16.65
N ASP A 747 39.35 31.74 17.23
CA ASP A 747 38.21 31.15 17.95
C ASP A 747 38.27 31.33 19.48
N GLY A 748 37.17 30.96 20.15
CA GLY A 748 37.07 30.96 21.62
C GLY A 748 37.95 29.92 22.33
N SER A 749 38.64 29.03 21.61
CA SER A 749 39.55 28.03 22.17
C SER A 749 41.03 28.40 21.97
N GLY A 750 41.32 29.56 21.38
CA GLY A 750 42.68 30.03 21.13
C GLY A 750 43.28 29.53 19.82
N ASN A 751 42.48 28.93 18.93
CA ASN A 751 42.95 28.51 17.61
C ASN A 751 42.91 29.67 16.63
N ILE A 752 43.91 29.70 15.74
CA ILE A 752 44.00 30.65 14.64
C ILE A 752 43.85 29.87 13.34
N PHE A 753 43.06 30.44 12.44
CA PHE A 753 42.82 29.90 11.11
C PHE A 753 43.11 30.96 10.06
N VAL A 754 43.85 30.58 9.01
CA VAL A 754 44.12 31.44 7.85
C VAL A 754 43.54 30.79 6.61
N ARG A 755 42.69 31.53 5.89
CA ARG A 755 41.99 31.06 4.69
C ARG A 755 42.31 31.94 3.49
N ARG A 756 42.35 31.32 2.30
CA ARG A 756 42.36 32.06 1.04
C ARG A 756 40.93 32.44 0.67
N ILE A 757 40.73 33.68 0.24
CA ILE A 757 39.38 34.22 -0.02
C ILE A 757 38.84 33.77 -1.38
N SER A 758 39.70 33.58 -2.38
CA SER A 758 39.26 33.24 -3.74
C SER A 758 38.51 31.91 -3.84
N ASP A 759 38.84 30.94 -2.98
CA ASP A 759 38.33 29.57 -3.01
C ASP A 759 37.87 29.08 -1.61
N GLY A 760 37.90 29.95 -0.60
CA GLY A 760 37.54 29.61 0.78
C GLY A 760 38.46 28.56 1.44
N GLN A 761 39.57 28.18 0.80
CA GLN A 761 40.44 27.10 1.25
C GLN A 761 41.13 27.47 2.57
N LEU A 762 41.05 26.57 3.56
CA LEU A 762 41.85 26.67 4.78
C LEU A 762 43.32 26.37 4.45
N LEU A 763 44.18 27.37 4.59
CA LEU A 763 45.61 27.23 4.33
C LEU A 763 46.35 26.70 5.56
N LEU A 764 46.03 27.24 6.74
CA LEU A 764 46.71 26.92 7.98
C LEU A 764 45.72 26.96 9.16
N SER A 765 45.90 26.05 10.11
CA SER A 765 45.21 26.03 11.40
C SER A 765 46.15 25.57 12.50
N TRP A 766 46.24 26.34 13.59
CA TRP A 766 47.07 25.97 14.73
C TRP A 766 46.52 26.56 16.03
N GLN A 767 46.93 26.01 17.16
CA GLN A 767 46.61 26.56 18.48
C GLN A 767 47.60 27.70 18.78
N GLY A 768 47.10 28.94 18.67
CA GLY A 768 47.91 30.14 18.85
C GLY A 768 47.97 30.61 20.31
N HIS A 769 46.89 30.42 21.06
CA HIS A 769 46.70 30.89 22.43
C HIS A 769 46.08 29.79 23.31
N CYS A 770 46.18 29.95 24.62
CA CYS A 770 45.58 29.03 25.59
C CYS A 770 44.12 29.38 25.93
N ASN A 771 43.61 30.49 25.40
CA ASN A 771 42.28 31.02 25.71
C ASN A 771 41.76 31.89 24.53
N THR A 772 40.52 32.40 24.64
CA THR A 772 39.82 33.19 23.61
C THR A 772 40.69 34.27 22.97
N ILE A 773 40.66 34.38 21.64
CA ILE A 773 41.31 35.47 20.89
C ILE A 773 40.29 36.56 20.60
N TRP A 774 40.43 37.70 21.27
CA TRP A 774 39.50 38.83 21.16
C TRP A 774 39.83 39.77 20.00
N ALA A 775 41.10 39.86 19.65
CA ALA A 775 41.53 40.75 18.59
C ALA A 775 42.58 40.09 17.70
N LEU A 776 42.47 40.39 16.41
CA LEU A 776 43.37 39.94 15.37
C LEU A 776 43.52 41.09 14.37
N THR A 777 44.74 41.46 14.04
CA THR A 777 45.00 42.56 13.09
C THR A 777 46.26 42.30 12.27
N TRP A 778 46.21 42.64 10.98
CA TRP A 778 47.34 42.49 10.07
C TRP A 778 48.27 43.70 10.14
N SER A 779 49.56 43.45 9.98
CA SER A 779 50.53 44.52 9.75
C SER A 779 50.23 45.23 8.41
N PRO A 780 50.55 46.53 8.27
CA PRO A 780 50.25 47.29 7.05
C PRO A 780 50.90 46.72 5.78
N ASN A 781 52.06 46.06 5.91
CA ASN A 781 52.74 45.41 4.79
C ASN A 781 52.23 43.99 4.49
N GLY A 782 51.34 43.44 5.33
CA GLY A 782 50.74 42.12 5.16
C GLY A 782 51.65 40.93 5.48
N GLU A 783 52.89 41.18 5.92
CA GLU A 783 53.87 40.11 6.18
C GLU A 783 53.71 39.46 7.55
N LYS A 784 53.07 40.15 8.49
CA LYS A 784 52.82 39.69 9.87
C LYS A 784 51.36 39.96 10.26
N PHE A 785 50.87 39.26 11.27
CA PHE A 785 49.65 39.66 11.98
C PHE A 785 49.81 39.47 13.49
N ALA A 786 49.06 40.25 14.27
CA ALA A 786 49.08 40.22 15.73
C ALA A 786 47.74 39.73 16.27
N THR A 787 47.78 39.01 17.38
CA THR A 787 46.61 38.52 18.12
C THR A 787 46.67 38.92 19.58
N GLY A 788 45.54 39.31 20.15
CA GLY A 788 45.34 39.57 21.58
C GLY A 788 44.35 38.58 22.19
N SER A 789 44.68 38.03 23.36
CA SER A 789 43.92 36.94 23.99
C SER A 789 43.58 37.18 25.47
N SER A 790 42.58 36.44 25.95
CA SER A 790 42.29 36.23 27.37
C SER A 790 43.44 35.61 28.17
N ASP A 791 44.43 35.00 27.54
CA ASP A 791 45.63 34.50 28.22
C ASP A 791 46.61 35.59 28.65
N GLY A 792 46.27 36.86 28.37
CA GLY A 792 47.05 38.03 28.72
C GLY A 792 48.26 38.27 27.82
N THR A 793 48.37 37.55 26.69
CA THR A 793 49.49 37.71 25.76
C THR A 793 49.04 38.36 24.45
N VAL A 794 49.98 39.12 23.88
CA VAL A 794 49.92 39.59 22.50
C VAL A 794 50.95 38.79 21.71
N ARG A 795 50.53 38.10 20.65
CA ARG A 795 51.44 37.29 19.82
C ARG A 795 51.49 37.81 18.39
N ILE A 796 52.68 37.79 17.80
CA ILE A 796 52.93 38.19 16.42
C ILE A 796 53.28 36.93 15.63
N TRP A 797 52.63 36.76 14.49
CA TRP A 797 52.65 35.54 13.70
C TRP A 797 53.15 35.77 12.29
N ASN A 798 53.80 34.74 11.74
CA ASN A 798 54.03 34.65 10.31
C ASN A 798 52.82 33.96 9.64
N PRO A 799 52.09 34.64 8.75
CA PRO A 799 50.89 34.13 8.09
C PRO A 799 51.13 32.99 7.10
N HIS A 800 52.37 32.79 6.63
CA HIS A 800 52.70 31.75 5.66
C HIS A 800 53.14 30.44 6.31
N THR A 801 53.66 30.49 7.54
CA THR A 801 54.19 29.31 8.25
C THR A 801 53.39 28.96 9.51
N GLY A 802 52.58 29.87 10.02
CA GLY A 802 51.91 29.73 11.32
C GLY A 802 52.87 29.82 12.52
N GLY A 803 54.15 30.14 12.29
CA GLY A 803 55.14 30.28 13.35
C GLY A 803 54.92 31.55 14.19
N CYS A 804 55.01 31.41 15.51
CA CYS A 804 55.04 32.55 16.43
C CYS A 804 56.39 33.27 16.28
N LEU A 805 56.37 34.50 15.78
CA LEU A 805 57.56 35.34 15.65
C LEU A 805 57.91 35.95 17.01
N GLN A 806 56.90 36.32 17.79
CA GLN A 806 57.09 36.94 19.09
C GLN A 806 55.87 36.74 20.00
N ALA A 807 56.13 36.51 21.28
CA ALA A 807 55.11 36.47 22.32
C ALA A 807 55.42 37.55 23.35
N ILE A 808 54.54 38.55 23.41
CA ILE A 808 54.64 39.70 24.30
C ILE A 808 53.66 39.46 25.45
N GLN A 809 54.18 39.49 26.67
CA GLN A 809 53.36 39.28 27.85
C GLN A 809 52.76 40.61 28.31
N GLY A 810 51.45 40.73 28.16
CA GLY A 810 50.66 41.84 28.70
C GLY A 810 50.35 41.64 30.18
N ALA A 811 49.88 42.69 30.83
CA ALA A 811 49.55 42.66 32.26
C ALA A 811 48.22 41.94 32.57
N SER A 812 47.30 41.87 31.60
CA SER A 812 45.97 41.24 31.74
C SER A 812 45.36 40.91 30.37
N ILE A 813 44.12 40.39 30.35
CA ILE A 813 43.30 40.09 29.16
C ILE A 813 43.40 41.24 28.15
N VAL A 814 43.74 40.90 26.90
CA VAL A 814 43.88 41.87 25.81
C VAL A 814 42.61 41.84 24.95
N TRP A 815 41.90 42.97 24.90
CA TRP A 815 40.66 43.11 24.13
C TRP A 815 40.89 43.60 22.71
N THR A 816 41.90 44.45 22.51
CA THR A 816 42.18 45.05 21.21
C THR A 816 43.68 45.20 20.97
N VAL A 817 44.07 45.08 19.71
CA VAL A 817 45.42 45.28 19.22
C VAL A 817 45.37 46.09 17.91
N ALA A 818 46.28 47.05 17.76
CA ALA A 818 46.37 47.89 16.56
C ALA A 818 47.82 48.12 16.15
N TRP A 819 48.09 48.06 14.84
CA TRP A 819 49.40 48.36 14.28
C TRP A 819 49.54 49.86 13.99
N SER A 820 50.73 50.41 14.19
CA SER A 820 51.10 51.70 13.61
C SER A 820 51.21 51.61 12.09
N ALA A 821 50.99 52.73 11.39
CA ALA A 821 51.05 52.77 9.93
C ALA A 821 52.43 52.40 9.35
N ASP A 822 53.50 52.61 10.12
CA ASP A 822 54.86 52.21 9.76
C ASP A 822 55.19 50.75 10.13
N GLY A 823 54.27 50.04 10.81
CA GLY A 823 54.40 48.64 11.20
C GLY A 823 55.39 48.36 12.34
N LYS A 824 55.97 49.40 12.96
CA LYS A 824 57.03 49.24 13.98
C LYS A 824 56.49 49.17 15.41
N ILE A 825 55.31 49.72 15.64
CA ILE A 825 54.70 49.81 16.96
C ILE A 825 53.38 49.07 16.96
N LEU A 826 53.14 48.28 18.01
CA LEU A 826 51.86 47.65 18.28
C LEU A 826 51.25 48.27 19.54
N ALA A 827 50.01 48.75 19.44
CA ALA A 827 49.24 49.20 20.59
C ALA A 827 48.35 48.05 21.08
N SER A 828 48.30 47.84 22.39
CA SER A 828 47.37 46.88 23.02
C SER A 828 46.62 47.53 24.18
N VAL A 829 45.34 47.21 24.31
CA VAL A 829 44.49 47.63 25.43
C VAL A 829 43.74 46.43 25.98
N GLY A 830 43.70 46.34 27.31
CA GLY A 830 43.14 45.22 28.06
C GLY A 830 42.13 45.63 29.12
N THR A 831 42.00 44.83 30.19
CA THR A 831 41.16 45.19 31.36
C THR A 831 41.78 46.27 32.23
N GLU A 832 43.09 46.48 32.12
CA GLU A 832 43.77 47.56 32.82
C GLU A 832 43.49 48.89 32.12
N ASP A 833 43.36 49.97 32.89
CA ASP A 833 43.20 51.35 32.40
C ASP A 833 44.50 51.91 31.77
N THR A 834 45.30 51.05 31.13
CA THR A 834 46.56 51.44 30.49
C THR A 834 46.63 50.96 29.06
N LEU A 835 46.95 51.88 28.15
CA LEU A 835 47.31 51.58 26.77
C LEU A 835 48.82 51.34 26.71
N GLN A 836 49.22 50.17 26.22
CA GLN A 836 50.63 49.80 26.11
C GLN A 836 51.07 49.83 24.65
N LEU A 837 52.20 50.50 24.40
CA LEU A 837 52.86 50.57 23.10
C LEU A 837 54.10 49.68 23.12
N TRP A 838 54.14 48.74 22.18
CA TRP A 838 55.19 47.73 22.07
C TRP A 838 55.99 47.96 20.80
N ASP A 839 57.31 47.86 20.90
CA ASP A 839 58.16 47.77 19.73
C ASP A 839 58.10 46.34 19.17
N VAL A 840 57.78 46.22 17.88
CA VAL A 840 57.48 44.93 17.22
C VAL A 840 58.73 44.05 17.03
N ASP A 841 59.92 44.64 16.94
CA ASP A 841 61.14 43.87 16.68
C ASP A 841 61.77 43.41 18.00
N THR A 842 61.70 44.24 19.04
CA THR A 842 62.28 43.94 20.35
C THR A 842 61.30 43.30 21.33
N GLY A 843 59.99 43.52 21.14
CA GLY A 843 58.92 43.02 22.03
C GLY A 843 58.87 43.75 23.37
N GLN A 844 59.62 44.85 23.51
CA GLN A 844 59.67 45.62 24.75
C GLN A 844 58.59 46.69 24.76
N CYS A 845 58.04 46.95 25.95
CA CYS A 845 57.10 48.05 26.15
C CYS A 845 57.86 49.38 26.05
N VAL A 846 57.56 50.13 24.99
CA VAL A 846 58.14 51.47 24.74
C VAL A 846 57.48 52.50 25.65
N LYS A 847 56.17 52.37 25.86
CA LYS A 847 55.40 53.34 26.66
C LYS A 847 54.09 52.74 27.16
N ALA A 848 53.79 52.98 28.43
CA ALA A 848 52.46 52.76 29.00
C ALA A 848 51.78 54.11 29.23
N LEU A 849 50.55 54.27 28.73
CA LEU A 849 49.74 55.48 28.84
C LEU A 849 48.49 55.18 29.67
N ASP A 850 48.32 55.91 30.77
CA ASP A 850 47.11 55.84 31.60
C ASP A 850 45.91 56.45 30.84
N THR A 851 44.87 55.65 30.61
CA THR A 851 43.72 56.03 29.79
C THR A 851 42.79 57.01 30.53
N GLN A 852 42.80 57.05 31.87
CA GLN A 852 41.99 58.00 32.64
C GLN A 852 42.47 59.45 32.52
N LYS A 853 43.76 59.67 32.23
CA LYS A 853 44.34 61.01 32.06
C LYS A 853 44.33 61.53 30.61
N HIS A 854 44.07 60.68 29.63
CA HIS A 854 44.32 60.96 28.21
C HIS A 854 43.12 60.73 27.27
N LEU A 855 41.90 60.72 27.81
CA LEU A 855 40.60 60.49 27.12
C LEU A 855 40.30 61.33 25.85
N GLY A 856 41.19 62.22 25.41
CA GLY A 856 40.97 63.09 24.25
C GLY A 856 41.84 62.83 23.00
N LYS A 857 42.74 61.83 22.96
CA LYS A 857 43.70 61.71 21.84
C LYS A 857 44.03 60.33 21.28
N ALA A 858 43.20 59.31 21.51
CA ALA A 858 43.40 58.01 20.85
C ALA A 858 42.18 57.65 19.98
N VAL A 859 42.16 58.20 18.76
CA VAL A 859 41.47 57.59 17.62
C VAL A 859 42.57 57.24 16.63
N VAL A 860 42.77 55.94 16.40
CA VAL A 860 43.39 55.39 15.20
C VAL A 860 42.45 54.33 14.68
#